data_AF-A0A3L7TK57-F1
#
_entry.id   AF-A0A3L7TK57-F1
#
_cell.length_a   1.000
_cell.length_b   1.000
_cell.length_c   1.000
_cell.angle_alpha   90.00
_cell.angle_beta   90.00
_cell.angle_gamma   90.00
#
_symmetry.space_group_name_H-M   'P 1'
#
loop_
_entity.id
_entity.type
_entity.pdbx_description
1 polymer ?
#
loop_
_entity_poly.entity_id
_entity_poly.type
_entity_poly.pdbx_seq_one_letter_code
_entity_poly.pdbx_strand_id
1 'polypeptide(L)'
;MISSASTTRWTVGRMTRLMLVVIASLLVVAAFTRVAYRGITAAKLNTGEIELTVMHWSGEGGQEEDRIVEDSLHAFEAANPGVRVKRLNPGDAGSFYTKLQTMMAAGDAPDVFYVGYEGLANFAKLDLLLPLDKFVSREKTSGLSDALDLDAFYPQTVDAFRFDGHRVGQGTLYGIPKDFTTVGFYCNKDLFRAAGVPFPTSEWTWDEYIAAARTLAALPGITGSEFVTWPVMVRTYLRTHGCEVISDDLESIRVQEPATIAALETLRAWRHDEVNTLTSGKSKIATGASVFLGGKVAMAGPFGRWVVPSYRNIPSSENGGFDWDFVPLPRGSTRANCVLTVSWSIDKNTRHPEESWKLVKWLTDARSQSANARLGLAIPTMKSIAESPAFLDASLPPANNQGYLDAIPDATVIGWPADATFERILGSTMDQGLKSGDLTMTQAIAQFQSSWNTHVQFVPGGVNPPRVPWNMLSAGALSLLGLIIAGAAWLWWRGSSSRNARAEERAGFLLASPWLLGFLVFMAFPIAMSFVLSLTNWRGNGPLSSADWVGVDNYAQLLWRDARFHTAAKVTAYYALLAVPLGQVLALGAAIVMTQKVRGIALFRAAWYLPSVLAGVGVSILWRWIFDSQGGLINRVLESVGIPGPEWFGKDAALFGPPAFAIMSCWLVGGSMMIYLAGLQQIPRELYEAAHIDGANSWRRFRTITLPMLSPVILFNLIMAVIASFQVFTQAFVMTGGEPGDLTRFYVLYLFNKAFELYDMGYASAMAWILLVVVLVFTALILRSSARMVYYESLRK
;
A
#
# COMPACT_ATOMS: atom_id res chain seq x y z
N MET A 1 65.83 42.00 -3.40
CA MET A 1 64.76 41.33 -4.20
C MET A 1 64.09 40.29 -3.31
N ILE A 2 62.81 40.02 -3.56
CA ILE A 2 61.91 39.06 -2.87
C ILE A 2 61.12 39.67 -1.70
N SER A 3 60.13 40.49 -2.05
CA SER A 3 58.95 40.79 -1.24
C SER A 3 57.79 41.16 -2.18
N SER A 4 57.08 40.18 -2.74
CA SER A 4 55.81 40.42 -3.47
C SER A 4 54.99 39.15 -3.83
N ALA A 5 54.82 38.16 -2.93
CA ALA A 5 54.11 36.92 -3.30
C ALA A 5 53.05 36.38 -2.32
N SER A 6 52.68 37.09 -1.24
CA SER A 6 51.73 36.56 -0.24
C SER A 6 50.32 37.15 -0.26
N THR A 7 50.05 38.22 -1.02
CA THR A 7 48.73 38.89 -1.03
C THR A 7 47.72 38.33 -2.03
N THR A 8 48.13 37.45 -2.96
CA THR A 8 47.26 37.01 -4.07
C THR A 8 46.50 35.70 -3.80
N ARG A 9 46.90 34.89 -2.82
CA ARG A 9 46.19 33.62 -2.49
C ARG A 9 44.95 33.83 -1.60
N TRP A 10 44.88 34.93 -0.86
CA TRP A 10 43.77 35.25 0.05
C TRP A 10 42.52 35.81 -0.65
N THR A 11 42.69 36.37 -1.86
CA THR A 11 41.61 36.95 -2.68
C THR A 11 40.87 35.91 -3.51
N VAL A 12 41.59 34.91 -4.05
CA VAL A 12 41.00 33.86 -4.89
C VAL A 12 39.99 33.02 -4.09
N GLY A 13 40.32 32.60 -2.87
CA GLY A 13 39.43 31.79 -2.03
C GLY A 13 38.15 32.53 -1.56
N ARG A 14 38.23 33.85 -1.37
CA ARG A 14 37.04 34.69 -1.13
C ARG A 14 36.21 34.83 -2.41
N MET A 15 36.84 35.05 -3.56
CA MET A 15 36.14 35.09 -4.85
C MET A 15 35.47 33.76 -5.19
N THR A 16 36.11 32.61 -4.92
CA THR A 16 35.49 31.29 -5.19
C THR A 16 34.31 31.01 -4.26
N ARG A 17 34.41 31.36 -2.97
CA ARG A 17 33.27 31.24 -2.04
C ARG A 17 32.14 32.20 -2.40
N LEU A 18 32.46 33.43 -2.79
CA LEU A 18 31.47 34.39 -3.25
C LEU A 18 30.79 33.89 -4.54
N MET A 19 31.57 33.35 -5.48
CA MET A 19 31.04 32.70 -6.69
C MET A 19 30.15 31.51 -6.35
N LEU A 20 30.56 30.63 -5.44
CA LEU A 20 29.76 29.46 -5.04
C LEU A 20 28.45 29.86 -4.37
N VAL A 21 28.47 30.88 -3.48
CA VAL A 21 27.26 31.41 -2.84
C VAL A 21 26.37 32.10 -3.87
N VAL A 22 26.94 32.88 -4.79
CA VAL A 22 26.19 33.53 -5.87
C VAL A 22 25.60 32.49 -6.82
N ILE A 23 26.34 31.45 -7.21
CA ILE A 23 25.86 30.37 -8.06
C ILE A 23 24.78 29.56 -7.34
N ALA A 24 24.97 29.18 -6.08
CA ALA A 24 23.96 28.46 -5.31
C ALA A 24 22.69 29.30 -5.11
N SER A 25 22.84 30.59 -4.80
CA SER A 25 21.71 31.52 -4.66
C SER A 25 21.00 31.75 -6.00
N LEU A 26 21.74 31.87 -7.10
CA LEU A 26 21.19 31.97 -8.45
C LEU A 26 20.50 30.67 -8.86
N LEU A 27 21.00 29.50 -8.47
CA LEU A 27 20.35 28.21 -8.72
C LEU A 27 19.05 28.07 -7.92
N VAL A 28 19.06 28.47 -6.65
CA VAL A 28 17.86 28.47 -5.79
C VAL A 28 16.84 29.48 -6.33
N VAL A 29 17.25 30.72 -6.58
CA VAL A 29 16.40 31.75 -7.18
C VAL A 29 15.94 31.30 -8.55
N ALA A 30 16.77 30.73 -9.41
CA ALA A 30 16.35 30.22 -10.72
C ALA A 30 15.39 29.04 -10.58
N ALA A 31 15.55 28.14 -9.60
CA ALA A 31 14.62 27.05 -9.34
C ALA A 31 13.26 27.58 -8.86
N PHE A 32 13.24 28.45 -7.85
CA PHE A 32 12.01 29.07 -7.33
C PHE A 32 11.38 30.01 -8.35
N THR A 33 12.16 30.79 -9.09
CA THR A 33 11.68 31.64 -10.18
C THR A 33 11.19 30.77 -11.33
N ARG A 34 11.77 29.61 -11.62
CA ARG A 34 11.25 28.68 -12.64
C ARG A 34 9.97 28.00 -12.17
N VAL A 35 9.83 27.68 -10.89
CA VAL A 35 8.59 27.14 -10.31
C VAL A 35 7.50 28.22 -10.26
N ALA A 36 7.81 29.41 -9.78
CA ALA A 36 6.91 30.55 -9.74
C ALA A 36 6.57 31.03 -11.15
N TYR A 37 7.55 31.11 -12.06
CA TYR A 37 7.33 31.40 -13.47
C TYR A 37 6.51 30.30 -14.10
N ARG A 38 6.73 29.00 -13.83
CA ARG A 38 5.85 27.91 -14.30
C ARG A 38 4.43 28.04 -13.74
N GLY A 39 4.27 28.41 -12.48
CA GLY A 39 2.95 28.67 -11.88
C GLY A 39 2.27 29.89 -12.49
N ILE A 40 3.02 30.97 -12.73
CA ILE A 40 2.55 32.22 -13.34
C ILE A 40 2.34 32.06 -14.85
N THR A 41 3.17 31.29 -15.56
CA THR A 41 2.97 30.97 -16.98
C THR A 41 1.88 29.94 -17.14
N ALA A 42 1.71 28.95 -16.27
CA ALA A 42 0.49 28.13 -16.25
C ALA A 42 -0.74 29.01 -16.02
N ALA A 43 -0.68 29.96 -15.08
CA ALA A 43 -1.75 30.92 -14.85
C ALA A 43 -1.95 31.96 -15.99
N LYS A 44 -0.92 32.26 -16.79
CA LYS A 44 -0.93 33.22 -17.91
C LYS A 44 -1.07 32.57 -19.30
N LEU A 45 -0.84 31.26 -19.43
CA LEU A 45 -1.14 30.41 -20.60
C LEU A 45 -2.64 30.07 -20.66
N ASN A 46 -3.44 30.53 -19.69
CA ASN A 46 -4.90 30.69 -19.78
C ASN A 46 -5.33 31.70 -20.86
N THR A 47 -4.69 31.66 -22.03
CA THR A 47 -5.22 32.23 -23.26
C THR A 47 -6.15 31.17 -23.87
N GLY A 48 -7.39 31.09 -23.38
CA GLY A 48 -8.50 30.39 -24.03
C GLY A 48 -8.52 28.85 -24.01
N GLU A 49 -7.44 28.15 -23.63
CA GLU A 49 -7.42 26.68 -23.49
C GLU A 49 -7.88 26.23 -22.09
N ILE A 50 -8.81 25.26 -22.05
CA ILE A 50 -9.30 24.60 -20.85
C ILE A 50 -8.39 23.39 -20.56
N GLU A 51 -7.77 23.33 -19.38
CA GLU A 51 -7.00 22.15 -18.94
C GLU A 51 -7.84 21.32 -17.96
N LEU A 52 -8.08 20.05 -18.29
CA LEU A 52 -8.72 19.07 -17.42
C LEU A 52 -7.67 18.13 -16.84
N THR A 53 -7.73 17.83 -15.55
CA THR A 53 -6.90 16.79 -14.93
C THR A 53 -7.69 15.49 -14.81
N VAL A 54 -7.16 14.41 -15.38
CA VAL A 54 -7.74 13.06 -15.29
C VAL A 54 -6.84 12.14 -14.50
N MET A 55 -7.43 11.38 -13.58
CA MET A 55 -6.69 10.43 -12.75
C MET A 55 -7.28 9.02 -12.83
N HIS A 56 -6.44 8.03 -13.09
CA HIS A 56 -6.85 6.61 -13.21
C HIS A 56 -5.70 5.67 -12.81
N TRP A 57 -5.93 4.36 -12.84
CA TRP A 57 -4.90 3.32 -12.61
C TRP A 57 -4.99 2.22 -13.67
N SER A 58 -3.91 1.44 -13.86
CA SER A 58 -3.82 0.44 -14.94
C SER A 58 -3.63 -1.01 -14.47
N GLY A 59 -3.66 -1.26 -13.15
CA GLY A 59 -3.75 -2.60 -12.55
C GLY A 59 -2.86 -3.67 -13.21
N GLU A 60 -3.43 -4.84 -13.52
CA GLU A 60 -2.76 -5.91 -14.29
C GLU A 60 -2.83 -5.70 -15.83
N GLY A 61 -3.55 -4.68 -16.31
CA GLY A 61 -3.52 -4.26 -17.71
C GLY A 61 -2.19 -3.59 -18.12
N GLY A 62 -1.40 -3.14 -17.13
CA GLY A 62 -0.03 -2.69 -17.31
C GLY A 62 0.14 -1.56 -18.32
N GLN A 63 1.24 -1.61 -19.08
CA GLN A 63 1.56 -0.58 -20.09
C GLN A 63 0.57 -0.54 -21.26
N GLU A 64 -0.19 -1.61 -21.47
CA GLU A 64 -1.12 -1.70 -22.60
C GLU A 64 -2.44 -0.99 -22.29
N GLU A 65 -2.98 -1.15 -21.09
CA GLU A 65 -4.09 -0.30 -20.61
C GLU A 65 -3.68 1.18 -20.55
N ASP A 66 -2.44 1.46 -20.12
CA ASP A 66 -1.90 2.82 -20.12
C ASP A 66 -1.98 3.48 -21.49
N ARG A 67 -1.57 2.74 -22.52
CA ARG A 67 -1.57 3.20 -23.89
C ARG A 67 -2.98 3.41 -24.43
N ILE A 68 -3.92 2.52 -24.11
CA ILE A 68 -5.33 2.68 -24.56
C ILE A 68 -5.93 3.97 -24.02
N VAL A 69 -5.73 4.25 -22.72
CA VAL A 69 -6.23 5.48 -22.11
C VAL A 69 -5.52 6.70 -22.71
N GLU A 70 -4.20 6.65 -22.88
CA GLU A 70 -3.43 7.76 -23.45
C GLU A 70 -3.83 8.06 -24.91
N ASP A 71 -3.98 7.04 -25.75
CA ASP A 71 -4.44 7.18 -27.13
C ASP A 71 -5.87 7.73 -27.19
N SER A 72 -6.75 7.31 -26.26
CA SER A 72 -8.12 7.84 -26.13
C SER A 72 -8.14 9.32 -25.74
N LEU A 73 -7.28 9.74 -24.82
CA LEU A 73 -7.15 11.14 -24.39
C LEU A 73 -6.59 12.03 -25.50
N HIS A 74 -5.56 11.60 -26.24
CA HIS A 74 -5.06 12.36 -27.39
C HIS A 74 -6.13 12.51 -28.49
N ALA A 75 -6.93 11.46 -28.73
CA ALA A 75 -8.04 11.53 -29.68
C ALA A 75 -9.15 12.48 -29.20
N PHE A 76 -9.40 12.55 -27.89
CA PHE A 76 -10.32 13.51 -27.30
C PHE A 76 -9.85 14.96 -27.48
N GLU A 77 -8.58 15.24 -27.20
CA GLU A 77 -7.97 16.57 -27.41
C GLU A 77 -8.05 16.99 -28.88
N ALA A 78 -7.76 16.07 -29.81
CA ALA A 78 -7.87 16.34 -31.24
C ALA A 78 -9.32 16.64 -31.68
N ALA A 79 -10.31 15.99 -31.07
CA ALA A 79 -11.73 16.21 -31.34
C ALA A 79 -12.31 17.46 -30.65
N ASN A 80 -11.63 17.99 -29.62
CA ASN A 80 -12.07 19.14 -28.84
C ASN A 80 -10.97 20.22 -28.83
N PRO A 81 -10.76 20.95 -29.95
CA PRO A 81 -9.79 22.04 -30.00
C PRO A 81 -10.06 23.06 -28.91
N GLY A 82 -9.06 23.34 -28.08
CA GLY A 82 -9.20 24.22 -26.92
C GLY A 82 -9.35 23.49 -25.57
N VAL A 83 -9.42 22.16 -25.55
CA VAL A 83 -9.35 21.35 -24.32
C VAL A 83 -8.06 20.54 -24.31
N ARG A 84 -7.32 20.60 -23.21
CA ARG A 84 -6.12 19.82 -22.95
C ARG A 84 -6.32 18.92 -21.74
N VAL A 85 -5.84 17.69 -21.78
CA VAL A 85 -6.03 16.72 -20.71
C VAL A 85 -4.68 16.34 -20.08
N LYS A 86 -4.54 16.65 -18.80
CA LYS A 86 -3.43 16.26 -17.96
C LYS A 86 -3.72 14.91 -17.30
N ARG A 87 -3.08 13.85 -17.82
CA ARG A 87 -3.18 12.48 -17.30
C ARG A 87 -2.31 12.26 -16.07
N LEU A 88 -2.89 11.67 -15.01
CA LEU A 88 -2.20 11.21 -13.81
C LEU A 88 -2.45 9.72 -13.61
N ASN A 89 -1.39 8.91 -13.65
CA ASN A 89 -1.46 7.49 -13.30
C ASN A 89 -0.40 7.12 -12.26
N PRO A 90 -0.79 6.76 -11.04
CA PRO A 90 0.13 6.27 -10.00
C PRO A 90 0.58 4.81 -10.15
N GLY A 91 0.06 4.07 -11.11
CA GLY A 91 0.37 2.67 -11.39
C GLY A 91 -0.71 1.72 -10.89
N ASP A 92 -0.86 1.60 -9.57
CA ASP A 92 -1.79 0.69 -8.90
C ASP A 92 -2.91 1.43 -8.13
N ALA A 93 -3.98 0.69 -7.78
CA ALA A 93 -5.15 1.23 -7.10
C ALA A 93 -4.83 1.80 -5.69
N GLY A 94 -3.89 1.22 -4.94
CA GLY A 94 -3.52 1.70 -3.61
C GLY A 94 -2.78 3.04 -3.66
N SER A 95 -1.77 3.13 -4.53
CA SER A 95 -1.08 4.39 -4.83
C SER A 95 -2.02 5.44 -5.40
N PHE A 96 -3.02 5.01 -6.18
CA PHE A 96 -4.08 5.86 -6.71
C PHE A 96 -4.89 6.53 -5.60
N TYR A 97 -5.51 5.77 -4.68
CA TYR A 97 -6.35 6.35 -3.64
C TYR A 97 -5.56 7.27 -2.70
N THR A 98 -4.32 6.90 -2.36
CA THR A 98 -3.42 7.73 -1.54
C THR A 98 -3.17 9.10 -2.19
N LYS A 99 -2.86 9.11 -3.49
CA LYS A 99 -2.59 10.35 -4.22
C LYS A 99 -3.86 11.16 -4.45
N LEU A 100 -4.99 10.51 -4.80
CA LEU A 100 -6.28 11.16 -4.99
C LEU A 100 -6.72 11.88 -3.72
N GLN A 101 -6.63 11.20 -2.57
CA GLN A 101 -6.93 11.77 -1.27
C GLN A 101 -6.02 12.97 -0.95
N THR A 102 -4.72 12.86 -1.21
CA THR A 102 -3.77 13.95 -0.97
C THR A 102 -4.12 15.19 -1.82
N MET A 103 -4.48 14.98 -3.09
CA MET A 103 -4.88 16.05 -4.00
C MET A 103 -6.20 16.70 -3.57
N MET A 104 -7.20 15.89 -3.19
CA MET A 104 -8.48 16.38 -2.67
C MET A 104 -8.32 17.18 -1.37
N ALA A 105 -7.53 16.67 -0.42
CA ALA A 105 -7.24 17.37 0.83
C ALA A 105 -6.49 18.69 0.61
N ALA A 106 -5.66 18.77 -0.44
CA ALA A 106 -4.97 20.00 -0.85
C ALA A 106 -5.87 21.00 -1.59
N GLY A 107 -7.12 20.62 -1.94
CA GLY A 107 -8.02 21.45 -2.73
C GLY A 107 -7.65 21.54 -4.21
N ASP A 108 -6.88 20.56 -4.71
CA ASP A 108 -6.42 20.45 -6.11
C ASP A 108 -6.81 19.07 -6.68
N ALA A 109 -8.08 18.69 -6.48
CA ALA A 109 -8.60 17.40 -6.93
C ALA A 109 -8.58 17.29 -8.48
N PRO A 110 -8.36 16.09 -9.05
CA PRO A 110 -8.57 15.87 -10.47
C PRO A 110 -10.02 16.15 -10.88
N ASP A 111 -10.23 16.72 -12.07
CA ASP A 111 -11.58 16.99 -12.58
C ASP A 111 -12.38 15.70 -12.84
N VAL A 112 -11.73 14.68 -13.39
CA VAL A 112 -12.32 13.36 -13.66
C VAL A 112 -11.42 12.26 -13.10
N PHE A 113 -11.99 11.30 -12.38
CA PHE A 113 -11.21 10.22 -11.78
C PHE A 113 -11.99 8.93 -11.57
N TYR A 114 -11.27 7.83 -11.37
CA TYR A 114 -11.88 6.54 -11.04
C TYR A 114 -12.46 6.48 -9.63
N VAL A 115 -13.64 5.87 -9.53
CA VAL A 115 -14.27 5.48 -8.27
C VAL A 115 -14.70 4.01 -8.40
N GLY A 116 -14.21 3.16 -7.51
CA GLY A 116 -14.69 1.78 -7.38
C GLY A 116 -16.05 1.77 -6.68
N TYR A 117 -16.91 0.81 -7.03
CA TYR A 117 -18.26 0.71 -6.46
C TYR A 117 -18.24 0.60 -4.92
N GLU A 118 -17.20 -0.02 -4.35
CA GLU A 118 -16.95 -0.16 -2.91
C GLU A 118 -16.66 1.18 -2.21
N GLY A 119 -16.09 2.15 -2.94
CA GLY A 119 -15.74 3.46 -2.40
C GLY A 119 -16.86 4.49 -2.53
N LEU A 120 -17.84 4.27 -3.41
CA LEU A 120 -18.84 5.26 -3.79
C LEU A 120 -19.50 5.95 -2.59
N ALA A 121 -20.03 5.16 -1.65
CA ALA A 121 -20.76 5.69 -0.50
C ALA A 121 -19.92 6.67 0.33
N ASN A 122 -18.62 6.42 0.45
CA ASN A 122 -17.70 7.30 1.19
C ASN A 122 -17.51 8.63 0.46
N PHE A 123 -17.23 8.60 -0.85
CA PHE A 123 -17.07 9.82 -1.64
C PHE A 123 -18.36 10.64 -1.70
N ALA A 124 -19.52 9.98 -1.87
CA ALA A 124 -20.81 10.64 -1.94
C ALA A 124 -21.23 11.26 -0.59
N LYS A 125 -21.06 10.57 0.54
CA LYS A 125 -21.35 11.13 1.88
C LYS A 125 -20.51 12.34 2.24
N LEU A 126 -19.30 12.41 1.70
CA LEU A 126 -18.38 13.54 1.89
C LEU A 126 -18.61 14.66 0.88
N ASP A 127 -19.61 14.51 0.01
CA ASP A 127 -20.01 15.53 -0.95
C ASP A 127 -18.88 15.88 -1.94
N LEU A 128 -18.08 14.88 -2.33
CA LEU A 128 -16.91 15.04 -3.20
C LEU A 128 -17.23 14.82 -4.69
N LEU A 129 -18.35 14.19 -5.00
CA LEU A 129 -18.71 13.82 -6.37
C LEU A 129 -19.82 14.70 -6.91
N LEU A 130 -19.71 15.11 -8.17
CA LEU A 130 -20.75 15.84 -8.88
C LEU A 130 -21.93 14.90 -9.22
N PRO A 131 -23.17 15.25 -8.84
CA PRO A 131 -24.36 14.53 -9.29
C PRO A 131 -24.54 14.59 -10.82
N LEU A 132 -24.72 13.43 -11.47
CA LEU A 132 -24.73 13.29 -12.93
C LEU A 132 -26.13 13.20 -13.54
N ASP A 133 -27.20 13.04 -12.74
CA ASP A 133 -28.56 12.82 -13.26
C ASP A 133 -29.05 13.95 -14.19
N LYS A 134 -28.66 15.20 -13.93
CA LYS A 134 -28.99 16.35 -14.80
C LYS A 134 -28.35 16.24 -16.18
N PHE A 135 -27.10 15.80 -16.23
CA PHE A 135 -26.36 15.64 -17.48
C PHE A 135 -26.96 14.50 -18.30
N VAL A 136 -27.20 13.35 -17.68
CA VAL A 136 -27.82 12.18 -18.33
C VAL A 136 -29.22 12.50 -18.85
N SER A 137 -30.05 13.19 -18.04
CA SER A 137 -31.40 13.57 -18.45
C SER A 137 -31.38 14.50 -19.67
N ARG A 138 -30.40 15.40 -19.75
CA ARG A 138 -30.21 16.30 -20.90
C ARG A 138 -29.85 15.51 -22.16
N GLU A 139 -28.97 14.51 -22.06
CA GLU A 139 -28.59 13.65 -23.19
C GLU A 139 -29.79 12.88 -23.74
N LYS A 140 -30.65 12.30 -22.88
CA LYS A 140 -31.87 11.59 -23.34
C LYS A 140 -32.80 12.45 -24.19
N THR A 141 -32.78 13.77 -23.99
CA THR A 141 -33.62 14.73 -24.72
C THR A 141 -32.90 15.45 -25.87
N SER A 142 -31.58 15.27 -26.04
CA SER A 142 -30.77 16.09 -26.94
C SER A 142 -30.93 15.71 -28.42
N GLY A 143 -31.27 14.45 -28.71
CA GLY A 143 -31.32 13.91 -30.08
C GLY A 143 -29.95 13.89 -30.79
N LEU A 144 -28.86 14.12 -30.07
CA LEU A 144 -27.50 14.09 -30.61
C LEU A 144 -27.08 12.65 -30.91
N SER A 145 -26.34 12.44 -32.00
CA SER A 145 -25.84 11.12 -32.39
C SER A 145 -24.80 10.54 -31.44
N ASP A 146 -24.17 11.38 -30.62
CA ASP A 146 -23.18 11.04 -29.59
C ASP A 146 -23.76 11.15 -28.16
N ALA A 147 -25.08 11.18 -28.04
CA ALA A 147 -25.74 11.20 -26.73
C ALA A 147 -25.44 9.91 -25.95
N LEU A 148 -25.14 10.06 -24.66
CA LEU A 148 -24.94 8.91 -23.76
C LEU A 148 -26.30 8.29 -23.42
N ASP A 149 -26.51 7.05 -23.86
CA ASP A 149 -27.70 6.27 -23.51
C ASP A 149 -27.36 5.20 -22.48
N LEU A 150 -27.77 5.42 -21.23
CA LEU A 150 -27.58 4.45 -20.14
C LEU A 150 -28.52 3.23 -20.26
N ASP A 151 -29.58 3.28 -21.07
CA ASP A 151 -30.46 2.12 -21.27
C ASP A 151 -29.76 1.04 -22.13
N ALA A 152 -28.78 1.46 -22.94
CA ALA A 152 -27.86 0.59 -23.68
C ALA A 152 -26.81 -0.10 -22.77
N PHE A 153 -26.69 0.32 -21.51
CA PHE A 153 -25.76 -0.25 -20.55
C PHE A 153 -26.43 -1.38 -19.76
N TYR A 154 -25.64 -2.28 -19.18
CA TYR A 154 -26.15 -3.22 -18.16
C TYR A 154 -26.64 -2.43 -16.93
N PRO A 155 -27.89 -2.62 -16.47
CA PRO A 155 -28.44 -1.80 -15.38
C PRO A 155 -27.65 -1.99 -14.08
N GLN A 156 -27.19 -3.21 -13.79
CA GLN A 156 -26.44 -3.51 -12.56
C GLN A 156 -25.14 -2.69 -12.45
N THR A 157 -24.50 -2.34 -13.56
CA THR A 157 -23.25 -1.54 -13.54
C THR A 157 -23.54 -0.06 -13.33
N VAL A 158 -24.67 0.45 -13.84
CA VAL A 158 -25.10 1.83 -13.64
C VAL A 158 -25.58 2.03 -12.20
N ASP A 159 -26.38 1.09 -11.69
CA ASP A 159 -26.91 1.12 -10.33
C ASP A 159 -25.80 1.05 -9.28
N ALA A 160 -24.68 0.37 -9.59
CA ALA A 160 -23.47 0.34 -8.75
C ALA A 160 -22.95 1.74 -8.38
N PHE A 161 -23.27 2.77 -9.17
CA PHE A 161 -22.83 4.15 -8.98
C PHE A 161 -23.95 5.11 -8.58
N ARG A 162 -25.09 4.55 -8.12
CA ARG A 162 -26.17 5.31 -7.49
C ARG A 162 -26.10 5.24 -5.97
N PHE A 163 -26.36 6.36 -5.32
CA PHE A 163 -26.41 6.45 -3.86
C PHE A 163 -27.55 7.36 -3.39
N ASP A 164 -28.34 6.89 -2.41
CA ASP A 164 -29.50 7.61 -1.87
C ASP A 164 -29.24 8.32 -0.53
N GLY A 165 -28.01 8.24 -0.01
CA GLY A 165 -27.63 8.73 1.32
C GLY A 165 -27.41 7.61 2.34
N HIS A 166 -27.99 6.44 2.09
CA HIS A 166 -27.94 5.26 2.96
C HIS A 166 -27.39 4.02 2.24
N ARG A 167 -27.83 3.73 1.03
CA ARG A 167 -27.55 2.50 0.27
C ARG A 167 -27.03 2.82 -1.14
N VAL A 168 -26.07 2.02 -1.58
CA VAL A 168 -25.60 1.96 -2.98
C VAL A 168 -26.60 1.15 -3.79
N GLY A 169 -26.79 1.48 -5.07
CA GLY A 169 -27.74 0.79 -5.97
C GLY A 169 -28.91 1.66 -6.42
N GLN A 170 -29.21 2.73 -5.69
CA GLN A 170 -30.40 3.57 -5.92
C GLN A 170 -30.13 5.03 -5.58
N GLY A 171 -31.00 5.94 -6.05
CA GLY A 171 -30.84 7.37 -5.82
C GLY A 171 -29.97 8.08 -6.87
N THR A 172 -29.21 9.07 -6.43
CA THR A 172 -28.44 9.97 -7.29
C THR A 172 -27.26 9.25 -7.94
N LEU A 173 -27.06 9.47 -9.24
CA LEU A 173 -25.93 8.91 -9.99
C LEU A 173 -24.69 9.78 -9.83
N TYR A 174 -23.55 9.18 -9.48
CA TYR A 174 -22.29 9.90 -9.25
C TYR A 174 -21.11 9.42 -10.12
N GLY A 175 -21.35 8.45 -11.00
CA GLY A 175 -20.33 7.93 -11.91
C GLY A 175 -20.94 7.24 -13.11
N ILE A 176 -20.22 7.23 -14.22
CA ILE A 176 -20.57 6.43 -15.41
C ILE A 176 -19.64 5.20 -15.43
N PRO A 177 -20.18 3.97 -15.41
CA PRO A 177 -19.36 2.76 -15.40
C PRO A 177 -18.48 2.70 -16.66
N LYS A 178 -17.21 2.39 -16.47
CA LYS A 178 -16.23 2.18 -17.57
C LYS A 178 -16.38 0.78 -18.15
N ASP A 179 -16.39 -0.21 -17.28
CA ASP A 179 -16.40 -1.63 -17.57
C ASP A 179 -16.82 -2.40 -16.31
N PHE A 180 -16.96 -3.72 -16.42
CA PHE A 180 -17.23 -4.58 -15.28
C PHE A 180 -16.74 -6.00 -15.50
N THR A 181 -16.90 -6.88 -14.52
CA THR A 181 -16.72 -8.32 -14.70
C THR A 181 -17.65 -9.11 -13.81
N THR A 182 -18.04 -10.29 -14.28
CA THR A 182 -18.52 -11.40 -13.47
C THR A 182 -17.34 -12.26 -13.04
N VAL A 183 -17.55 -13.20 -12.11
CA VAL A 183 -16.48 -14.05 -11.57
C VAL A 183 -16.68 -15.52 -11.91
N GLY A 184 -15.56 -16.23 -11.98
CA GLY A 184 -15.50 -17.67 -12.26
C GLY A 184 -14.08 -18.20 -12.09
N PHE A 185 -13.81 -19.36 -12.67
CA PHE A 185 -12.52 -20.05 -12.56
C PHE A 185 -11.79 -20.10 -13.91
N TYR A 186 -10.48 -19.93 -13.86
CA TYR A 186 -9.57 -20.21 -14.97
C TYR A 186 -9.03 -21.62 -14.83
N CYS A 187 -9.23 -22.45 -15.85
CA CYS A 187 -8.96 -23.89 -15.79
C CYS A 187 -7.89 -24.28 -16.80
N ASN A 188 -6.91 -25.07 -16.36
CA ASN A 188 -5.88 -25.66 -17.22
C ASN A 188 -6.47 -26.88 -17.94
N LYS A 189 -6.74 -26.75 -19.23
CA LYS A 189 -7.39 -27.78 -20.06
C LYS A 189 -6.56 -29.05 -20.16
N ASP A 190 -5.25 -28.94 -20.10
CA ASP A 190 -4.33 -30.09 -20.23
C ASP A 190 -4.41 -30.98 -19.01
N LEU A 191 -4.49 -30.39 -17.81
CA LEU A 191 -4.64 -31.13 -16.57
C LEU A 191 -6.00 -31.84 -16.49
N PHE A 192 -7.07 -31.21 -16.99
CA PHE A 192 -8.37 -31.88 -17.12
C PHE A 192 -8.30 -33.07 -18.08
N ARG A 193 -7.66 -32.90 -19.25
CA ARG A 193 -7.43 -34.01 -20.20
C ARG A 193 -6.58 -35.13 -19.59
N ALA A 194 -5.51 -34.79 -18.88
CA ALA A 194 -4.60 -35.74 -18.26
C ALA A 194 -5.28 -36.54 -17.12
N ALA A 195 -6.15 -35.89 -16.34
CA ALA A 195 -6.91 -36.53 -15.27
C ALA A 195 -8.16 -37.30 -15.77
N GLY A 196 -8.52 -37.17 -17.06
CA GLY A 196 -9.75 -37.75 -17.61
C GLY A 196 -11.03 -37.11 -17.05
N VAL A 197 -10.94 -35.89 -16.51
CA VAL A 197 -12.08 -35.14 -15.97
C VAL A 197 -12.73 -34.35 -17.10
N PRO A 198 -14.06 -34.47 -17.31
CA PRO A 198 -14.77 -33.65 -18.28
C PRO A 198 -14.55 -32.15 -18.00
N PHE A 199 -14.31 -31.36 -19.06
CA PHE A 199 -14.14 -29.93 -18.89
C PHE A 199 -15.46 -29.28 -18.45
N PRO A 200 -15.47 -28.34 -17.49
CA PRO A 200 -16.72 -27.82 -16.94
C PRO A 200 -17.54 -27.01 -17.94
N THR A 201 -18.86 -26.99 -17.72
CA THR A 201 -19.81 -26.17 -18.48
C THR A 201 -20.32 -25.01 -17.62
N SER A 202 -21.12 -24.11 -18.18
CA SER A 202 -21.79 -23.03 -17.43
C SER A 202 -22.76 -23.53 -16.35
N GLU A 203 -23.14 -24.80 -16.38
CA GLU A 203 -24.17 -25.40 -15.51
C GLU A 203 -23.62 -26.20 -14.34
N TRP A 204 -22.30 -26.29 -14.23
CA TRP A 204 -21.64 -27.10 -13.22
C TRP A 204 -21.92 -26.62 -11.79
N THR A 205 -21.90 -27.58 -10.87
CA THR A 205 -22.26 -27.43 -9.46
C THR A 205 -21.03 -27.40 -8.56
N TRP A 206 -21.17 -26.91 -7.33
CA TRP A 206 -20.10 -27.00 -6.33
C TRP A 206 -19.64 -28.44 -6.06
N ASP A 207 -20.54 -29.42 -6.17
CA ASP A 207 -20.22 -30.85 -6.04
C ASP A 207 -19.33 -31.34 -7.18
N GLU A 208 -19.63 -30.94 -8.42
CA GLU A 208 -18.79 -31.24 -9.59
C GLU A 208 -17.45 -30.51 -9.52
N TYR A 209 -17.44 -29.25 -9.09
CA TYR A 209 -16.22 -28.47 -8.87
C TYR A 209 -15.28 -29.16 -7.89
N ILE A 210 -15.77 -29.54 -6.70
CA ILE A 210 -14.91 -30.16 -5.70
C ILE A 210 -14.50 -31.59 -6.10
N ALA A 211 -15.37 -32.35 -6.78
CA ALA A 211 -15.01 -33.66 -7.33
C ALA A 211 -13.91 -33.55 -8.40
N ALA A 212 -13.99 -32.55 -9.28
CA ALA A 212 -12.94 -32.25 -10.25
C ALA A 212 -11.64 -31.87 -9.53
N ALA A 213 -11.70 -30.95 -8.56
CA ALA A 213 -10.54 -30.51 -7.80
C ALA A 213 -9.82 -31.69 -7.11
N ARG A 214 -10.56 -32.60 -6.46
CA ARG A 214 -10.00 -33.81 -5.82
C ARG A 214 -9.34 -34.74 -6.84
N THR A 215 -9.96 -34.92 -8.00
CA THR A 215 -9.41 -35.80 -9.05
C THR A 215 -8.14 -35.21 -9.65
N LEU A 216 -8.11 -33.90 -9.89
CA LEU A 216 -6.95 -33.17 -10.39
C LEU A 216 -5.80 -33.16 -9.37
N ALA A 217 -6.12 -33.04 -8.08
CA ALA A 217 -5.16 -33.09 -6.98
C ALA A 217 -4.45 -34.45 -6.84
N ALA A 218 -4.99 -35.52 -7.44
CA ALA A 218 -4.34 -36.82 -7.50
C ALA A 218 -3.16 -36.87 -8.50
N LEU A 219 -3.07 -35.89 -9.41
CA LEU A 219 -1.93 -35.78 -10.31
C LEU A 219 -0.66 -35.38 -9.54
N PRO A 220 0.51 -35.97 -9.85
CA PRO A 220 1.74 -35.69 -9.12
C PRO A 220 2.13 -34.19 -9.16
N GLY A 221 2.22 -33.57 -7.99
CA GLY A 221 2.68 -32.17 -7.84
C GLY A 221 1.66 -31.10 -8.28
N ILE A 222 0.39 -31.48 -8.45
CA ILE A 222 -0.70 -30.58 -8.84
C ILE A 222 -1.61 -30.29 -7.63
N THR A 223 -2.07 -29.05 -7.52
CA THR A 223 -3.17 -28.66 -6.64
C THR A 223 -4.45 -28.52 -7.44
N GLY A 224 -5.55 -29.08 -6.93
CA GLY A 224 -6.84 -29.11 -7.62
C GLY A 224 -7.37 -27.72 -7.95
N SER A 225 -7.44 -26.83 -6.97
CA SER A 225 -7.87 -25.44 -7.21
C SER A 225 -7.34 -24.44 -6.20
N GLU A 226 -7.12 -23.19 -6.61
CA GLU A 226 -7.13 -22.04 -5.70
C GLU A 226 -8.55 -21.48 -5.61
N PHE A 227 -9.04 -21.30 -4.38
CA PHE A 227 -10.29 -20.59 -4.08
C PHE A 227 -9.99 -19.26 -3.38
N VAL A 228 -10.14 -18.12 -4.04
CA VAL A 228 -9.88 -16.80 -3.46
C VAL A 228 -10.93 -16.45 -2.40
N THR A 229 -10.48 -16.14 -1.19
CA THR A 229 -11.36 -15.87 -0.04
C THR A 229 -11.51 -14.37 0.26
N TRP A 230 -11.49 -13.51 -0.75
CA TRP A 230 -11.84 -12.09 -0.54
C TRP A 230 -13.26 -11.98 0.02
N PRO A 231 -13.57 -10.98 0.88
CA PRO A 231 -14.90 -10.85 1.48
C PRO A 231 -16.03 -10.92 0.45
N VAL A 232 -15.87 -10.24 -0.68
CA VAL A 232 -16.82 -10.28 -1.80
C VAL A 232 -16.94 -11.67 -2.43
N MET A 233 -15.84 -12.40 -2.62
CA MET A 233 -15.87 -13.76 -3.19
C MET A 233 -16.54 -14.77 -2.26
N VAL A 234 -16.23 -14.70 -0.96
CA VAL A 234 -16.85 -15.54 0.07
C VAL A 234 -18.35 -15.27 0.13
N ARG A 235 -18.75 -13.99 0.08
CA ARG A 235 -20.16 -13.61 0.06
C ARG A 235 -20.88 -14.08 -1.20
N THR A 236 -20.25 -13.97 -2.37
CA THR A 236 -20.81 -14.51 -3.63
C THR A 236 -21.00 -16.03 -3.55
N TYR A 237 -20.03 -16.77 -3.00
CA TYR A 237 -20.17 -18.21 -2.73
C TYR A 237 -21.36 -18.50 -1.81
N LEU A 238 -21.49 -17.78 -0.68
CA LEU A 238 -22.63 -17.94 0.24
C LEU A 238 -23.98 -17.73 -0.45
N ARG A 239 -24.09 -16.75 -1.35
CA ARG A 239 -25.33 -16.50 -2.10
C ARG A 239 -25.74 -17.66 -3.00
N THR A 240 -24.80 -18.44 -3.51
CA THR A 240 -25.12 -19.67 -4.27
C THR A 240 -25.76 -20.76 -3.40
N HIS A 241 -25.57 -20.68 -2.08
CA HIS A 241 -26.20 -21.55 -1.07
C HIS A 241 -27.43 -20.92 -0.42
N GLY A 242 -27.95 -19.80 -0.95
CA GLY A 242 -29.04 -19.04 -0.32
C GLY A 242 -28.69 -18.44 1.04
N CYS A 243 -27.40 -18.37 1.36
CA CYS A 243 -26.86 -17.86 2.61
C CYS A 243 -26.33 -16.44 2.42
N GLU A 244 -26.17 -15.70 3.51
CA GLU A 244 -25.78 -14.29 3.43
C GLU A 244 -24.99 -13.83 4.67
N VAL A 245 -24.07 -12.88 4.47
CA VAL A 245 -23.27 -12.25 5.54
C VAL A 245 -24.06 -11.14 6.23
N ILE A 246 -24.72 -10.31 5.41
CA ILE A 246 -25.55 -9.18 5.82
C ILE A 246 -26.69 -9.02 4.81
N SER A 247 -27.90 -8.76 5.31
CA SER A 247 -29.09 -8.55 4.48
C SER A 247 -28.85 -7.46 3.40
N ASP A 248 -29.60 -7.54 2.29
CA ASP A 248 -29.47 -6.60 1.17
C ASP A 248 -29.80 -5.14 1.56
N ASP A 249 -30.60 -4.97 2.61
CA ASP A 249 -30.91 -3.68 3.21
C ASP A 249 -29.77 -3.12 4.09
N LEU A 250 -28.72 -3.91 4.32
CA LEU A 250 -27.55 -3.61 5.16
C LEU A 250 -27.87 -3.35 6.63
N GLU A 251 -29.04 -3.78 7.12
CA GLU A 251 -29.50 -3.52 8.49
C GLU A 251 -29.29 -4.72 9.43
N SER A 252 -29.27 -5.95 8.91
CA SER A 252 -29.21 -7.18 9.70
C SER A 252 -28.01 -8.05 9.33
N ILE A 253 -27.10 -8.28 10.28
CA ILE A 253 -26.00 -9.23 10.13
C ILE A 253 -26.56 -10.65 10.18
N ARG A 254 -26.21 -11.49 9.19
CA ARG A 254 -26.75 -12.85 8.98
C ARG A 254 -25.68 -13.95 8.99
N VAL A 255 -24.40 -13.58 9.09
CA VAL A 255 -23.27 -14.53 9.03
C VAL A 255 -23.31 -15.64 10.09
N GLN A 256 -24.01 -15.41 11.21
CA GLN A 256 -24.20 -16.36 12.30
C GLN A 256 -25.30 -17.40 12.08
N GLU A 257 -26.04 -17.31 10.97
CA GLU A 257 -27.09 -18.29 10.67
C GLU A 257 -26.47 -19.69 10.49
N PRO A 258 -27.10 -20.76 11.02
CA PRO A 258 -26.54 -22.11 10.96
C PRO A 258 -26.18 -22.58 9.53
N ALA A 259 -27.00 -22.20 8.55
CA ALA A 259 -26.75 -22.52 7.14
C ALA A 259 -25.50 -21.80 6.60
N THR A 260 -25.31 -20.53 6.96
CA THR A 260 -24.13 -19.74 6.58
C THR A 260 -22.86 -20.31 7.22
N ILE A 261 -22.91 -20.67 8.51
CA ILE A 261 -21.79 -21.32 9.21
C ILE A 261 -21.44 -22.65 8.54
N ALA A 262 -22.44 -23.48 8.21
CA ALA A 262 -22.21 -24.77 7.57
C ALA A 262 -21.57 -24.64 6.18
N ALA A 263 -22.00 -23.66 5.38
CA ALA A 263 -21.41 -23.39 4.07
C ALA A 263 -19.95 -22.92 4.19
N LEU A 264 -19.64 -22.06 5.17
CA LEU A 264 -18.28 -21.61 5.45
C LEU A 264 -17.39 -22.73 5.99
N GLU A 265 -17.90 -23.58 6.88
CA GLU A 265 -17.15 -24.74 7.37
C GLU A 265 -16.87 -25.76 6.27
N THR A 266 -17.79 -25.93 5.32
CA THR A 266 -17.56 -26.75 4.14
C THR A 266 -16.39 -26.21 3.32
N LEU A 267 -16.38 -24.90 3.04
CA LEU A 267 -15.28 -24.24 2.34
C LEU A 267 -13.96 -24.35 3.12
N ARG A 268 -14.00 -24.19 4.44
CA ARG A 268 -12.84 -24.39 5.33
C ARG A 268 -12.31 -25.82 5.23
N ALA A 269 -13.19 -26.81 5.27
CA ALA A 269 -12.83 -28.23 5.23
C ALA A 269 -12.17 -28.62 3.90
N TRP A 270 -12.74 -28.20 2.76
CA TRP A 270 -12.13 -28.40 1.43
C TRP A 270 -10.70 -27.86 1.35
N ARG A 271 -10.44 -26.77 2.09
CA ARG A 271 -9.15 -26.10 2.11
C ARG A 271 -8.16 -26.75 3.09
N HIS A 272 -8.58 -27.11 4.28
CA HIS A 272 -7.66 -27.47 5.37
C HIS A 272 -7.63 -28.95 5.73
N ASP A 273 -8.72 -29.67 5.48
CA ASP A 273 -8.87 -31.07 5.87
C ASP A 273 -8.53 -32.02 4.71
N GLU A 274 -8.55 -31.52 3.48
CA GLU A 274 -8.23 -32.28 2.26
C GLU A 274 -6.85 -31.89 1.71
N VAL A 275 -6.04 -32.90 1.38
CA VAL A 275 -4.68 -32.67 0.86
C VAL A 275 -4.76 -32.27 -0.62
N ASN A 276 -4.13 -31.14 -0.98
CA ASN A 276 -4.01 -30.62 -2.34
C ASN A 276 -5.33 -30.38 -3.10
N THR A 277 -6.48 -30.53 -2.47
CA THR A 277 -7.78 -30.33 -3.14
C THR A 277 -7.97 -28.85 -3.45
N LEU A 278 -7.99 -28.02 -2.41
CA LEU A 278 -7.79 -26.59 -2.56
C LEU A 278 -6.39 -26.19 -2.07
N THR A 279 -5.88 -25.08 -2.58
CA THR A 279 -4.74 -24.43 -1.98
C THR A 279 -5.10 -24.05 -0.55
N SER A 280 -4.37 -24.60 0.42
CA SER A 280 -4.46 -24.13 1.78
C SER A 280 -3.61 -22.87 1.96
N GLY A 281 -3.77 -22.12 3.07
CA GLY A 281 -2.76 -21.13 3.48
C GLY A 281 -1.34 -21.73 3.52
N LYS A 282 -1.29 -23.06 3.77
CA LYS A 282 -0.66 -24.14 2.98
C LYS A 282 0.47 -23.80 2.00
N SER A 283 -0.01 -23.27 0.88
CA SER A 283 0.54 -23.44 -0.46
C SER A 283 1.28 -22.19 -0.93
N LYS A 284 2.40 -22.43 -1.63
CA LYS A 284 3.49 -21.50 -1.96
C LYS A 284 3.15 -20.58 -3.13
N ILE A 285 3.88 -19.48 -3.20
CA ILE A 285 4.27 -18.65 -4.37
C ILE A 285 3.39 -17.47 -4.73
N ALA A 286 2.09 -17.57 -4.55
CA ALA A 286 1.20 -16.51 -5.00
C ALA A 286 -0.13 -16.65 -4.28
N THR A 287 -0.77 -15.54 -3.96
CA THR A 287 -2.17 -15.55 -3.53
C THR A 287 -2.98 -14.93 -4.65
N GLY A 288 -4.07 -15.58 -5.05
CA GLY A 288 -4.91 -15.09 -6.14
C GLY A 288 -4.36 -15.45 -7.53
N ALA A 289 -4.40 -14.51 -8.47
CA ALA A 289 -4.21 -14.78 -9.90
C ALA A 289 -2.88 -15.44 -10.28
N SER A 290 -1.77 -15.09 -9.63
CA SER A 290 -0.44 -15.53 -10.09
C SER A 290 -0.13 -17.01 -9.86
N VAL A 291 -0.91 -17.75 -9.07
CA VAL A 291 -0.69 -19.20 -8.85
C VAL A 291 -0.91 -20.03 -10.11
N PHE A 292 -1.77 -19.54 -11.00
CA PHE A 292 -2.15 -20.24 -12.22
C PHE A 292 -1.02 -20.24 -13.25
N LEU A 293 -0.26 -19.15 -13.33
CA LEU A 293 0.84 -18.95 -14.31
C LEU A 293 1.88 -20.08 -14.28
N GLY A 294 2.09 -20.70 -13.11
CA GLY A 294 3.06 -21.79 -12.95
C GLY A 294 2.59 -23.15 -13.44
N GLY A 295 1.34 -23.31 -13.88
CA GLY A 295 0.78 -24.58 -14.37
C GLY A 295 0.62 -25.68 -13.32
N LYS A 296 0.84 -25.38 -12.04
CA LYS A 296 0.74 -26.34 -10.91
C LYS A 296 -0.61 -26.31 -10.19
N VAL A 297 -1.45 -25.33 -10.49
CA VAL A 297 -2.82 -25.23 -9.97
C VAL A 297 -3.77 -25.45 -11.14
N ALA A 298 -4.64 -26.44 -11.04
CA ALA A 298 -5.49 -26.83 -12.16
C ALA A 298 -6.65 -25.85 -12.40
N MET A 299 -7.17 -25.23 -11.35
CA MET A 299 -8.22 -24.20 -11.44
C MET A 299 -7.90 -23.02 -10.52
N ALA A 300 -7.97 -21.78 -11.00
CA ALA A 300 -7.78 -20.59 -10.16
C ALA A 300 -8.99 -19.66 -10.24
N GLY A 301 -9.57 -19.33 -9.09
CA GLY A 301 -10.77 -18.51 -8.98
C GLY A 301 -11.29 -18.47 -7.55
N PRO A 302 -12.53 -18.03 -7.30
CA PRO A 302 -13.25 -17.16 -8.19
C PRO A 302 -12.62 -15.77 -8.21
N PHE A 303 -12.40 -15.23 -9.40
CA PHE A 303 -12.07 -13.82 -9.61
C PHE A 303 -12.45 -13.42 -11.05
N GLY A 304 -12.34 -12.13 -11.34
CA GLY A 304 -12.80 -11.55 -12.60
C GLY A 304 -11.72 -11.44 -13.67
N ARG A 305 -12.12 -10.83 -14.78
CA ARG A 305 -11.40 -10.83 -16.06
C ARG A 305 -10.06 -10.09 -16.07
N TRP A 306 -9.78 -9.25 -15.09
CA TRP A 306 -8.59 -8.38 -15.07
C TRP A 306 -7.24 -9.11 -15.19
N VAL A 307 -7.21 -10.42 -14.96
CA VAL A 307 -6.02 -11.28 -15.06
C VAL A 307 -5.71 -11.74 -16.49
N VAL A 308 -6.68 -11.68 -17.40
CA VAL A 308 -6.60 -12.26 -18.74
C VAL A 308 -5.43 -11.69 -19.56
N PRO A 309 -5.12 -10.38 -19.52
CA PRO A 309 -3.93 -9.84 -20.20
C PRO A 309 -2.64 -10.54 -19.74
N SER A 310 -2.51 -10.81 -18.44
CA SER A 310 -1.37 -11.53 -17.88
C SER A 310 -1.36 -12.99 -18.31
N TYR A 311 -2.50 -13.68 -18.26
CA TYR A 311 -2.61 -15.10 -18.62
C TYR A 311 -2.44 -15.38 -20.11
N ARG A 312 -2.69 -14.39 -20.99
CA ARG A 312 -2.36 -14.49 -22.43
C ARG A 312 -0.86 -14.63 -22.70
N ASN A 313 -0.01 -14.35 -21.71
CA ASN A 313 1.44 -14.61 -21.80
C ASN A 313 1.82 -16.05 -21.47
N ILE A 314 0.87 -16.90 -21.02
CA ILE A 314 1.11 -18.34 -20.85
C ILE A 314 1.26 -18.94 -22.26
N PRO A 315 2.41 -19.56 -22.60
CA PRO A 315 2.57 -20.21 -23.89
C PRO A 315 1.54 -21.34 -24.06
N SER A 316 1.12 -21.62 -25.29
CA SER A 316 0.26 -22.77 -25.56
C SER A 316 0.99 -24.09 -25.23
N SER A 317 0.22 -25.18 -25.12
CA SER A 317 0.76 -26.53 -24.89
C SER A 317 1.83 -26.92 -25.92
N GLU A 318 1.65 -26.49 -27.18
CA GLU A 318 2.59 -26.74 -28.27
C GLU A 318 3.92 -25.98 -28.10
N ASN A 319 3.92 -24.88 -27.36
CA ASN A 319 5.06 -23.99 -27.14
C ASN A 319 5.63 -24.10 -25.72
N GLY A 320 5.39 -25.21 -25.02
CA GLY A 320 5.97 -25.50 -23.71
C GLY A 320 5.26 -24.85 -22.52
N GLY A 321 4.04 -24.34 -22.70
CA GLY A 321 3.14 -23.94 -21.63
C GLY A 321 1.94 -24.88 -21.52
N PHE A 322 0.72 -24.35 -21.43
CA PHE A 322 -0.51 -25.14 -21.31
C PHE A 322 -1.73 -24.37 -21.84
N ASP A 323 -2.71 -25.10 -22.37
CA ASP A 323 -3.97 -24.50 -22.82
C ASP A 323 -4.91 -24.26 -21.62
N TRP A 324 -5.61 -23.12 -21.62
CA TRP A 324 -6.51 -22.74 -20.54
C TRP A 324 -7.80 -22.08 -21.06
N ASP A 325 -8.83 -22.06 -20.23
CA ASP A 325 -10.08 -21.36 -20.52
C ASP A 325 -10.76 -20.84 -19.24
N PHE A 326 -11.77 -19.99 -19.41
CA PHE A 326 -12.64 -19.51 -18.34
C PHE A 326 -13.91 -20.35 -18.22
N VAL A 327 -14.34 -20.61 -17.00
CA VAL A 327 -15.63 -21.23 -16.68
C VAL A 327 -16.37 -20.39 -15.64
N PRO A 328 -17.70 -20.19 -15.78
CA PRO A 328 -18.50 -19.42 -14.82
C PRO A 328 -18.45 -20.01 -13.40
N LEU A 329 -18.84 -19.22 -12.41
CA LEU A 329 -18.94 -19.69 -11.03
C LEU A 329 -19.88 -20.91 -10.91
N PRO A 330 -19.50 -21.97 -10.18
CA PRO A 330 -20.41 -23.09 -9.92
C PRO A 330 -21.70 -22.66 -9.22
N ARG A 331 -22.81 -23.31 -9.56
CA ARG A 331 -24.09 -23.08 -8.87
C ARG A 331 -24.23 -23.95 -7.63
N GLY A 332 -24.94 -23.44 -6.63
CA GLY A 332 -25.37 -24.21 -5.46
C GLY A 332 -26.86 -24.55 -5.56
N SER A 333 -27.58 -24.37 -4.44
CA SER A 333 -29.05 -24.43 -4.41
C SER A 333 -29.70 -23.33 -5.26
N THR A 334 -28.98 -22.23 -5.46
CA THR A 334 -29.35 -21.08 -6.28
C THR A 334 -28.17 -20.68 -7.15
N ARG A 335 -28.45 -19.98 -8.25
CA ARG A 335 -27.41 -19.26 -8.99
C ARG A 335 -27.18 -17.90 -8.35
N ALA A 336 -25.92 -17.50 -8.27
CA ALA A 336 -25.53 -16.17 -7.86
C ALA A 336 -24.16 -15.85 -8.44
N ASN A 337 -23.94 -14.59 -8.78
CA ASN A 337 -22.64 -14.05 -9.15
C ASN A 337 -22.53 -12.61 -8.62
N CYS A 338 -21.37 -11.98 -8.79
CA CYS A 338 -21.16 -10.58 -8.42
C CYS A 338 -20.69 -9.74 -9.60
N VAL A 339 -21.07 -8.48 -9.59
CA VAL A 339 -20.54 -7.43 -10.47
C VAL A 339 -19.42 -6.70 -9.75
N LEU A 340 -18.24 -6.67 -10.35
CA LEU A 340 -17.14 -5.80 -9.94
C LEU A 340 -16.94 -4.75 -11.04
N THR A 341 -16.99 -3.47 -10.69
CA THR A 341 -17.00 -2.37 -11.66
C THR A 341 -16.37 -1.10 -11.11
N VAL A 342 -15.89 -0.26 -12.02
CA VAL A 342 -15.29 1.06 -11.74
C VAL A 342 -15.96 2.10 -12.63
N SER A 343 -16.20 3.30 -12.10
CA SER A 343 -16.75 4.42 -12.86
C SER A 343 -15.71 5.50 -13.14
N TRP A 344 -15.96 6.27 -14.19
CA TRP A 344 -15.48 7.64 -14.28
C TRP A 344 -16.44 8.56 -13.53
N SER A 345 -15.93 9.27 -12.54
CA SER A 345 -16.65 10.25 -11.73
C SER A 345 -16.04 11.64 -11.88
N ILE A 346 -16.83 12.68 -11.60
CA ILE A 346 -16.43 14.08 -11.73
C ILE A 346 -16.33 14.71 -10.35
N ASP A 347 -15.27 15.47 -10.08
CA ASP A 347 -15.12 16.24 -8.84
C ASP A 347 -16.24 17.27 -8.71
N LYS A 348 -16.85 17.37 -7.53
CA LYS A 348 -17.93 18.33 -7.29
C LYS A 348 -17.49 19.79 -7.52
N ASN A 349 -16.22 20.10 -7.26
CA ASN A 349 -15.67 21.45 -7.31
C ASN A 349 -14.90 21.74 -8.61
N THR A 350 -15.00 20.89 -9.64
CA THR A 350 -14.40 21.16 -10.95
C THR A 350 -14.85 22.52 -11.49
N ARG A 351 -13.91 23.26 -12.10
CA ARG A 351 -14.20 24.54 -12.77
C ARG A 351 -14.81 24.34 -14.16
N HIS A 352 -14.76 23.12 -14.67
CA HIS A 352 -15.10 22.77 -16.06
C HIS A 352 -16.05 21.57 -16.11
N PRO A 353 -17.25 21.65 -15.49
CA PRO A 353 -18.16 20.51 -15.38
C PRO A 353 -18.69 20.02 -16.73
N GLU A 354 -18.86 20.92 -17.71
CA GLU A 354 -19.34 20.57 -19.04
C GLU A 354 -18.27 19.85 -19.87
N GLU A 355 -17.03 20.32 -19.83
CA GLU A 355 -15.90 19.68 -20.51
C GLU A 355 -15.53 18.35 -19.84
N SER A 356 -15.62 18.29 -18.50
CA SER A 356 -15.47 17.04 -17.74
C SER A 356 -16.54 16.01 -18.13
N TRP A 357 -17.79 16.44 -18.29
CA TRP A 357 -18.87 15.57 -18.79
C TRP A 357 -18.59 15.05 -20.20
N LYS A 358 -18.15 15.93 -21.12
CA LYS A 358 -17.75 15.50 -22.48
C LYS A 358 -16.64 14.44 -22.44
N LEU A 359 -15.66 14.62 -21.55
CA LEU A 359 -14.57 13.66 -21.38
C LEU A 359 -15.05 12.32 -20.82
N VAL A 360 -15.92 12.34 -19.80
CA VAL A 360 -16.52 11.11 -19.27
C VAL A 360 -17.30 10.35 -20.35
N LYS A 361 -18.11 11.04 -21.17
CA LYS A 361 -18.80 10.42 -22.31
C LYS A 361 -17.84 9.79 -23.30
N TRP A 362 -16.76 10.50 -23.64
CA TRP A 362 -15.74 10.00 -24.57
C TRP A 362 -15.06 8.73 -24.04
N LEU A 363 -14.65 8.74 -22.77
CA LEU A 363 -13.96 7.62 -22.13
C LEU A 363 -14.87 6.39 -21.90
N THR A 364 -16.17 6.57 -21.99
CA THR A 364 -17.18 5.51 -21.84
C THR A 364 -17.88 5.16 -23.16
N ASP A 365 -17.42 5.72 -24.28
CA ASP A 365 -18.00 5.46 -25.60
C ASP A 365 -17.71 4.04 -26.11
N ALA A 366 -18.39 3.67 -27.19
CA ALA A 366 -18.24 2.37 -27.83
C ALA A 366 -16.79 2.08 -28.27
N ARG A 367 -16.01 3.09 -28.66
CA ARG A 367 -14.62 2.92 -29.14
C ARG A 367 -13.70 2.58 -27.98
N SER A 368 -13.80 3.33 -26.89
CA SER A 368 -13.04 3.12 -25.66
C SER A 368 -13.34 1.74 -25.05
N GLN A 369 -14.62 1.39 -24.95
CA GLN A 369 -15.01 0.06 -24.45
C GLN A 369 -14.58 -1.08 -25.38
N SER A 370 -14.63 -0.90 -26.70
CA SER A 370 -14.15 -1.89 -27.66
C SER A 370 -12.63 -2.11 -27.56
N ALA A 371 -11.86 -1.05 -27.31
CA ALA A 371 -10.40 -1.16 -27.14
C ALA A 371 -10.05 -1.99 -25.88
N ASN A 372 -10.72 -1.69 -24.76
CA ASN A 372 -10.55 -2.45 -23.51
C ASN A 372 -11.02 -3.92 -23.64
N ALA A 373 -12.08 -4.17 -24.40
CA ALA A 373 -12.57 -5.52 -24.67
C ALA A 373 -11.52 -6.40 -25.37
N ARG A 374 -10.85 -5.84 -26.39
CA ARG A 374 -9.81 -6.55 -27.18
C ARG A 374 -8.57 -6.87 -26.34
N LEU A 375 -8.16 -5.94 -25.47
CA LEU A 375 -7.10 -6.19 -24.49
C LEU A 375 -7.44 -7.39 -23.59
N GLY A 376 -8.72 -7.67 -23.41
CA GLY A 376 -9.21 -8.76 -22.58
C GLY A 376 -9.32 -8.36 -21.11
N LEU A 377 -9.30 -7.07 -20.78
CA LEU A 377 -9.22 -6.59 -19.40
C LEU A 377 -10.54 -6.77 -18.62
N ALA A 378 -11.67 -6.44 -19.26
CA ALA A 378 -12.98 -6.39 -18.62
C ALA A 378 -14.12 -6.58 -19.63
N ILE A 379 -15.34 -6.80 -19.13
CA ILE A 379 -16.57 -6.82 -19.91
C ILE A 379 -17.01 -5.38 -20.19
N PRO A 380 -17.28 -5.00 -21.44
CA PRO A 380 -17.91 -3.73 -21.79
C PRO A 380 -19.26 -3.57 -21.07
N THR A 381 -19.49 -2.41 -20.47
CA THR A 381 -20.81 -2.13 -19.87
C THR A 381 -21.89 -1.87 -20.92
N MET A 382 -21.53 -1.49 -22.16
CA MET A 382 -22.46 -1.39 -23.28
C MET A 382 -22.79 -2.78 -23.83
N LYS A 383 -24.08 -3.14 -23.83
CA LYS A 383 -24.56 -4.47 -24.27
C LYS A 383 -24.10 -4.80 -25.68
N SER A 384 -24.26 -3.86 -26.62
CA SER A 384 -23.87 -4.04 -28.03
C SER A 384 -22.39 -4.29 -28.24
N ILE A 385 -21.51 -3.82 -27.33
CA ILE A 385 -20.06 -4.05 -27.41
C ILE A 385 -19.69 -5.35 -26.71
N ALA A 386 -20.32 -5.66 -25.58
CA ALA A 386 -20.15 -6.94 -24.89
C ALA A 386 -20.56 -8.13 -25.78
N GLU A 387 -21.60 -7.97 -26.59
CA GLU A 387 -22.09 -8.99 -27.53
C GLU A 387 -21.37 -8.94 -28.90
N SER A 388 -20.38 -8.06 -29.07
CA SER A 388 -19.65 -7.91 -30.33
C SER A 388 -18.43 -8.82 -30.41
N PRO A 389 -17.86 -9.03 -31.62
CA PRO A 389 -16.57 -9.70 -31.78
C PRO A 389 -15.42 -9.02 -31.04
N ALA A 390 -15.54 -7.74 -30.62
CA ALA A 390 -14.49 -7.11 -29.83
C ALA A 390 -14.30 -7.78 -28.45
N PHE A 391 -15.35 -8.40 -27.91
CA PHE A 391 -15.31 -9.14 -26.64
C PHE A 391 -15.41 -10.65 -26.85
N LEU A 392 -16.26 -11.11 -27.77
CA LEU A 392 -16.53 -12.53 -28.01
C LEU A 392 -15.53 -13.22 -28.94
N ASP A 393 -14.38 -12.60 -29.22
CA ASP A 393 -13.32 -13.21 -30.03
C ASP A 393 -12.76 -14.48 -29.35
N ALA A 394 -13.14 -15.64 -29.89
CA ALA A 394 -12.68 -16.94 -29.40
C ALA A 394 -11.34 -17.40 -30.01
N SER A 395 -10.72 -16.60 -30.88
CA SER A 395 -9.39 -16.90 -31.45
C SER A 395 -8.26 -16.70 -30.45
N LEU A 396 -8.52 -15.93 -29.39
CA LEU A 396 -7.60 -15.68 -28.28
C LEU A 396 -8.18 -16.23 -26.97
N PRO A 397 -7.34 -16.74 -26.05
CA PRO A 397 -7.84 -17.20 -24.76
C PRO A 397 -8.30 -16.01 -23.87
N PRO A 398 -9.30 -16.21 -23.00
CA PRO A 398 -10.15 -17.41 -22.93
C PRO A 398 -11.04 -17.50 -24.16
N ALA A 399 -11.22 -18.71 -24.71
CA ALA A 399 -12.12 -18.92 -25.83
C ALA A 399 -13.59 -18.77 -25.39
N ASN A 400 -13.89 -19.14 -24.14
CA ASN A 400 -15.22 -19.02 -23.54
C ASN A 400 -15.49 -17.61 -22.98
N ASN A 401 -15.43 -16.59 -23.84
CA ASN A 401 -15.83 -15.22 -23.45
C ASN A 401 -17.34 -15.13 -23.13
N GLN A 402 -18.15 -15.97 -23.76
CA GLN A 402 -19.60 -16.04 -23.52
C GLN A 402 -19.94 -16.38 -22.06
N GLY A 403 -19.14 -17.23 -21.40
CA GLY A 403 -19.35 -17.58 -19.99
C GLY A 403 -19.36 -16.38 -19.03
N TYR A 404 -18.67 -15.28 -19.37
CA TYR A 404 -18.76 -14.05 -18.57
C TYR A 404 -20.15 -13.40 -18.69
N LEU A 405 -20.74 -13.42 -19.89
CA LEU A 405 -22.05 -12.83 -20.16
C LEU A 405 -23.18 -13.68 -19.60
N ASP A 406 -23.05 -15.01 -19.69
CA ASP A 406 -24.04 -15.97 -19.19
C ASP A 406 -24.28 -15.83 -17.67
N ALA A 407 -23.29 -15.33 -16.93
CA ALA A 407 -23.39 -15.08 -15.50
C ALA A 407 -24.09 -13.75 -15.14
N ILE A 408 -24.29 -12.83 -16.08
CA ILE A 408 -24.84 -11.48 -15.83
C ILE A 408 -26.25 -11.52 -15.22
N PRO A 409 -27.20 -12.36 -15.68
CA PRO A 409 -28.55 -12.39 -15.13
C PRO A 409 -28.58 -12.69 -13.62
N ASP A 410 -27.62 -13.49 -13.14
CA ASP A 410 -27.47 -13.87 -11.73
C ASP A 410 -26.49 -12.97 -10.96
N ALA A 411 -25.86 -12.00 -11.64
CA ALA A 411 -24.84 -11.12 -11.08
C ALA A 411 -25.44 -9.90 -10.40
N THR A 412 -24.98 -9.61 -9.18
CA THR A 412 -25.42 -8.46 -8.38
C THR A 412 -24.24 -7.64 -7.89
N VAL A 413 -24.43 -6.34 -7.69
CA VAL A 413 -23.45 -5.50 -7.00
C VAL A 413 -23.51 -5.83 -5.50
N ILE A 414 -22.40 -6.25 -4.93
CA ILE A 414 -22.34 -6.67 -3.53
C ILE A 414 -22.17 -5.43 -2.64
N GLY A 415 -23.27 -4.93 -2.08
CA GLY A 415 -23.24 -3.72 -1.25
C GLY A 415 -22.66 -3.95 0.15
N TRP A 416 -21.79 -3.07 0.62
CA TRP A 416 -21.24 -3.12 1.98
C TRP A 416 -21.79 -1.99 2.84
N PRO A 417 -21.85 -2.14 4.19
CA PRO A 417 -22.06 -1.01 5.07
C PRO A 417 -21.10 0.13 4.75
N ALA A 418 -21.59 1.37 4.77
CA ALA A 418 -20.79 2.54 4.42
C ALA A 418 -19.55 2.73 5.33
N ASP A 419 -19.52 2.10 6.50
CA ASP A 419 -18.33 2.04 7.33
C ASP A 419 -17.36 0.97 6.77
N ALA A 420 -16.29 1.43 6.12
CA ALA A 420 -15.25 0.59 5.54
C ALA A 420 -14.59 -0.37 6.56
N THR A 421 -14.75 -0.13 7.86
CA THR A 421 -14.25 -1.02 8.91
C THR A 421 -14.98 -2.36 8.93
N PHE A 422 -16.24 -2.42 8.47
CA PHE A 422 -17.05 -3.64 8.45
C PHE A 422 -16.38 -4.75 7.65
N GLU A 423 -16.14 -4.48 6.35
CA GLU A 423 -15.55 -5.45 5.43
C GLU A 423 -14.15 -5.87 5.91
N ARG A 424 -13.37 -4.93 6.45
CA ARG A 424 -12.04 -5.21 6.97
C ARG A 424 -12.04 -6.10 8.20
N ILE A 425 -12.94 -5.88 9.18
CA ILE A 425 -13.05 -6.76 10.35
C ILE A 425 -13.50 -8.14 9.88
N LEU A 426 -14.55 -8.20 9.04
CA LEU A 426 -15.04 -9.44 8.46
C LEU A 426 -13.91 -10.19 7.76
N GLY A 427 -13.25 -9.59 6.78
CA GLY A 427 -12.15 -10.19 6.02
C GLY A 427 -11.04 -10.71 6.92
N SER A 428 -10.57 -9.91 7.88
CA SER A 428 -9.50 -10.34 8.79
C SER A 428 -9.88 -11.56 9.66
N THR A 429 -11.13 -11.63 10.11
CA THR A 429 -11.62 -12.77 10.90
C THR A 429 -11.92 -13.98 10.03
N MET A 430 -12.48 -13.78 8.84
CA MET A 430 -12.70 -14.85 7.87
C MET A 430 -11.37 -15.47 7.43
N ASP A 431 -10.30 -14.68 7.26
CA ASP A 431 -8.99 -15.18 6.92
C ASP A 431 -8.37 -16.07 8.01
N GLN A 432 -8.67 -15.82 9.29
CA GLN A 432 -8.23 -16.70 10.39
C GLN A 432 -8.90 -18.07 10.35
N GLY A 433 -10.14 -18.14 9.84
CA GLY A 433 -10.84 -19.42 9.64
C GLY A 433 -10.50 -20.07 8.30
N LEU A 434 -10.70 -19.34 7.21
CA LEU A 434 -10.59 -19.83 5.84
C LEU A 434 -9.14 -19.90 5.34
N LYS A 435 -8.29 -18.88 5.55
CA LYS A 435 -6.91 -18.90 5.00
C LYS A 435 -5.92 -19.61 5.90
N SER A 436 -5.75 -19.18 7.15
CA SER A 436 -4.76 -19.77 8.05
C SER A 436 -5.25 -21.07 8.69
N GLY A 437 -6.55 -21.16 8.97
CA GLY A 437 -7.14 -22.32 9.65
C GLY A 437 -6.85 -22.34 11.16
N ASP A 438 -6.47 -21.19 11.73
CA ASP A 438 -6.19 -21.04 13.16
C ASP A 438 -7.46 -21.13 14.01
N LEU A 439 -8.59 -20.75 13.43
CA LEU A 439 -9.90 -20.76 14.06
C LEU A 439 -10.88 -21.66 13.29
N THR A 440 -11.84 -22.21 14.02
CA THR A 440 -13.09 -22.70 13.39
C THR A 440 -13.89 -21.50 12.87
N MET A 441 -14.77 -21.70 11.89
CA MET A 441 -15.61 -20.60 11.38
C MET A 441 -16.56 -20.09 12.45
N THR A 442 -16.99 -20.94 13.38
CA THR A 442 -17.79 -20.51 14.55
C THR A 442 -17.01 -19.52 15.42
N GLN A 443 -15.73 -19.79 15.72
CA GLN A 443 -14.89 -18.88 16.49
C GLN A 443 -14.59 -17.58 15.73
N ALA A 444 -14.27 -17.69 14.44
CA ALA A 444 -14.03 -16.54 13.57
C ALA A 444 -15.24 -15.59 13.53
N ILE A 445 -16.45 -16.13 13.41
CA ILE A 445 -17.71 -15.36 13.41
C ILE A 445 -17.98 -14.72 14.78
N ALA A 446 -17.76 -15.45 15.88
CA ALA A 446 -17.91 -14.87 17.22
C ALA A 446 -16.95 -13.68 17.43
N GLN A 447 -15.71 -13.80 16.94
CA GLN A 447 -14.72 -12.74 17.00
C GLN A 447 -15.09 -11.55 16.10
N PHE A 448 -15.63 -11.80 14.92
CA PHE A 448 -16.20 -10.76 14.04
C PHE A 448 -17.27 -9.97 14.78
N GLN A 449 -18.27 -10.66 15.35
CA GLN A 449 -19.37 -10.03 16.06
C GLN A 449 -18.88 -9.21 17.25
N SER A 450 -17.99 -9.76 18.08
CA SER A 450 -17.41 -9.03 19.21
C SER A 450 -16.68 -7.77 18.76
N SER A 451 -15.91 -7.87 17.68
CA SER A 451 -15.10 -6.77 17.15
C SER A 451 -15.99 -5.69 16.50
N TRP A 452 -17.00 -6.10 15.75
CA TRP A 452 -17.96 -5.21 15.12
C TRP A 452 -18.83 -4.49 16.15
N ASN A 453 -19.36 -5.21 17.14
CA ASN A 453 -20.15 -4.60 18.21
C ASN A 453 -19.33 -3.57 19.00
N THR A 454 -18.06 -3.87 19.28
CA THR A 454 -17.14 -2.93 19.93
C THR A 454 -16.93 -1.67 19.08
N HIS A 455 -16.81 -1.84 17.75
CA HIS A 455 -16.63 -0.74 16.81
C HIS A 455 -17.88 0.15 16.73
N VAL A 456 -19.07 -0.43 16.53
CA VAL A 456 -20.32 0.35 16.36
C VAL A 456 -20.76 1.03 17.65
N GLN A 457 -20.52 0.41 18.81
CA GLN A 457 -20.83 1.04 20.10
C GLN A 457 -19.86 2.17 20.47
N PHE A 458 -18.72 2.27 19.78
CA PHE A 458 -17.72 3.29 20.05
C PHE A 458 -17.81 4.46 19.06
N VAL A 459 -18.30 5.61 19.54
CA VAL A 459 -18.26 6.88 18.78
C VAL A 459 -17.17 7.78 19.38
N PRO A 460 -16.03 7.99 18.69
CA PRO A 460 -14.99 8.91 19.15
C PRO A 460 -15.56 10.32 19.39
N GLY A 461 -15.38 10.88 20.60
CA GLY A 461 -15.92 12.20 20.96
C GLY A 461 -17.42 12.24 21.31
N GLY A 462 -18.10 11.09 21.37
CA GLY A 462 -19.53 11.00 21.69
C GLY A 462 -20.47 11.39 20.54
N VAL A 463 -21.76 11.59 20.83
CA VAL A 463 -22.76 11.98 19.82
C VAL A 463 -22.63 13.48 19.54
N ASN A 464 -22.16 13.85 18.36
CA ASN A 464 -21.88 15.22 17.89
C ASN A 464 -20.71 15.94 18.60
N PRO A 465 -19.46 15.48 18.38
CA PRO A 465 -18.27 16.20 18.85
C PRO A 465 -18.22 17.63 18.28
N PRO A 466 -17.71 18.61 19.06
CA PRO A 466 -17.60 19.99 18.59
C PRO A 466 -16.55 20.12 17.49
N ARG A 467 -16.77 21.02 16.52
CA ARG A 467 -15.76 21.34 15.49
C ARG A 467 -14.49 21.90 16.13
N VAL A 468 -13.35 21.59 15.52
CA VAL A 468 -12.05 22.11 15.97
C VAL A 468 -12.03 23.65 15.90
N PRO A 469 -11.65 24.36 16.98
CA PRO A 469 -11.59 25.81 16.98
C PRO A 469 -10.31 26.31 16.29
N TRP A 470 -10.22 26.15 14.97
CA TRP A 470 -9.03 26.50 14.17
C TRP A 470 -8.56 27.95 14.36
N ASN A 471 -9.47 28.88 14.61
CA ASN A 471 -9.13 30.29 14.87
C ASN A 471 -8.35 30.45 16.19
N MET A 472 -8.73 29.72 17.24
CA MET A 472 -8.03 29.76 18.53
C MET A 472 -6.67 29.07 18.44
N LEU A 473 -6.61 27.92 17.76
CA LEU A 473 -5.37 27.18 17.57
C LEU A 473 -4.36 27.96 16.71
N SER A 474 -4.83 28.59 15.63
CA SER A 474 -3.97 29.42 14.77
C SER A 474 -3.52 30.69 15.50
N ALA A 475 -4.40 31.37 16.25
CA ALA A 475 -4.01 32.51 17.07
C ALA A 475 -3.01 32.12 18.17
N GLY A 476 -3.20 30.96 18.81
CA GLY A 476 -2.27 30.41 19.80
C GLY A 476 -0.90 30.09 19.19
N ALA A 477 -0.87 29.43 18.03
CA ALA A 477 0.35 29.11 17.30
C ALA A 477 1.11 30.38 16.87
N LEU A 478 0.40 31.38 16.33
CA LEU A 478 0.97 32.68 15.96
C LEU A 478 1.50 33.43 17.18
N SER A 479 0.80 33.36 18.32
CA SER A 479 1.26 33.97 19.58
C SER A 479 2.53 33.31 20.10
N LEU A 480 2.61 31.98 20.08
CA LEU A 480 3.81 31.20 20.42
C LEU A 480 4.98 31.54 19.49
N LEU A 481 4.73 31.61 18.18
CA LEU A 481 5.74 32.02 17.20
C LEU A 481 6.22 33.45 17.48
N GLY A 482 5.30 34.37 17.77
CA GLY A 482 5.60 35.74 18.16
C GLY A 482 6.45 35.81 19.43
N LEU A 483 6.17 34.98 20.44
CA LEU A 483 6.97 34.88 21.67
C LEU A 483 8.36 34.31 21.41
N ILE A 484 8.49 33.30 20.54
CA ILE A 484 9.78 32.74 20.14
C ILE A 484 10.61 33.80 19.40
N ILE A 485 10.00 34.53 18.46
CA ILE A 485 10.66 35.60 17.72
C ILE A 485 11.06 36.74 18.68
N ALA A 486 10.17 37.14 19.60
CA ALA A 486 10.46 38.18 20.58
C ALA A 486 11.56 37.74 21.57
N GLY A 487 11.55 36.48 22.01
CA GLY A 487 12.58 35.89 22.86
C GLY A 487 13.93 35.81 22.15
N ALA A 488 13.95 35.40 20.88
CA ALA A 488 15.15 35.42 20.05
C ALA A 488 15.66 36.85 19.83
N ALA A 489 14.77 37.80 19.54
CA ALA A 489 15.11 39.22 19.39
C ALA A 489 15.62 39.83 20.71
N TRP A 490 15.07 39.41 21.85
CA TRP A 490 15.49 39.87 23.17
C TRP A 490 16.85 39.28 23.58
N LEU A 491 17.09 37.99 23.34
CA LEU A 491 18.41 37.37 23.51
C LEU A 491 19.45 38.05 22.62
N TRP A 492 19.07 38.36 21.37
CA TRP A 492 19.86 39.14 20.43
C TRP A 492 20.15 40.58 20.90
N TRP A 493 19.20 41.20 21.60
CA TRP A 493 19.37 42.55 22.16
C TRP A 493 20.18 42.58 23.45
N ARG A 494 20.11 41.53 24.28
CA ARG A 494 20.86 41.41 25.55
C ARG A 494 22.32 40.97 25.37
N GLY A 495 22.68 40.43 24.21
CA GLY A 495 24.07 40.13 23.88
C GLY A 495 24.90 41.41 23.68
N SER A 496 25.73 41.78 24.67
CA SER A 496 26.78 42.79 24.50
C SER A 496 27.92 42.24 23.62
N SER A 497 27.63 42.02 22.35
CA SER A 497 28.63 41.62 21.37
C SER A 497 29.08 42.85 20.55
N SER A 498 30.38 42.90 20.22
CA SER A 498 30.97 43.97 19.42
C SER A 498 30.24 44.11 18.06
N ARG A 499 30.34 45.27 17.40
CA ARG A 499 29.70 45.49 16.09
C ARG A 499 30.07 44.40 15.06
N ASN A 500 31.28 43.87 15.13
CA ASN A 500 31.76 42.78 14.28
C ASN A 500 31.13 41.44 14.66
N ALA A 501 31.03 41.13 15.96
CA ALA A 501 30.37 39.91 16.43
C ALA A 501 28.88 39.86 16.04
N ARG A 502 28.16 41.00 16.10
CA ARG A 502 26.78 41.10 15.60
C ARG A 502 26.67 40.92 14.09
N ALA A 503 27.66 41.38 13.32
CA ALA A 503 27.68 41.21 11.87
C ALA A 503 27.94 39.75 11.47
N GLU A 504 28.86 39.08 12.17
CA GLU A 504 29.15 37.65 11.99
C GLU A 504 27.96 36.77 12.38
N GLU A 505 27.31 37.06 13.51
CA GLU A 505 26.12 36.34 13.97
C GLU A 505 24.93 36.50 13.01
N ARG A 506 24.68 37.72 12.52
CA ARG A 506 23.67 37.98 11.47
C ARG A 506 23.98 37.22 10.19
N ALA A 507 25.23 37.22 9.75
CA ALA A 507 25.65 36.47 8.57
C ALA A 507 25.43 34.96 8.78
N GLY A 508 25.74 34.44 9.97
CA GLY A 508 25.49 33.03 10.34
C GLY A 508 24.02 32.65 10.28
N PHE A 509 23.14 33.45 10.90
CA PHE A 509 21.69 33.20 10.83
C PHE A 509 21.13 33.36 9.42
N LEU A 510 21.58 34.35 8.64
CA LEU A 510 21.17 34.52 7.24
C LEU A 510 21.61 33.32 6.38
N LEU A 511 22.81 32.80 6.60
CA LEU A 511 23.31 31.58 5.94
C LEU A 511 22.51 30.33 6.35
N ALA A 512 22.10 30.22 7.61
CA ALA A 512 21.28 29.10 8.10
C ALA A 512 19.79 29.25 7.75
N SER A 513 19.32 30.47 7.47
CA SER A 513 17.90 30.79 7.32
C SER A 513 17.17 29.98 6.24
N PRO A 514 17.73 29.66 5.06
CA PRO A 514 17.03 28.84 4.07
C PRO A 514 16.75 27.42 4.60
N TRP A 515 17.71 26.83 5.33
CA TRP A 515 17.53 25.51 5.94
C TRP A 515 16.54 25.57 7.10
N LEU A 516 16.64 26.57 7.98
CA LEU A 516 15.72 26.75 9.10
C LEU A 516 14.29 26.99 8.63
N LEU A 517 14.09 27.83 7.62
CA LEU A 517 12.78 28.07 7.02
C LEU A 517 12.23 26.79 6.40
N GLY A 518 13.05 26.06 5.64
CA GLY A 518 12.67 24.76 5.08
C GLY A 518 12.27 23.77 6.17
N PHE A 519 13.07 23.64 7.22
CA PHE A 519 12.78 22.78 8.38
C PHE A 519 11.47 23.19 9.08
N LEU A 520 11.27 24.48 9.37
CA LEU A 520 10.08 24.95 10.08
C LEU A 520 8.80 24.71 9.26
N VAL A 521 8.83 25.05 7.97
CA VAL A 521 7.65 24.98 7.10
C VAL A 521 7.34 23.55 6.68
N PHE A 522 8.35 22.78 6.29
CA PHE A 522 8.14 21.44 5.69
C PHE A 522 8.34 20.28 6.66
N MET A 523 8.90 20.49 7.85
CA MET A 523 9.11 19.43 8.84
C MET A 523 8.43 19.72 10.18
N ALA A 524 8.77 20.82 10.85
CA ALA A 524 8.25 21.13 12.18
C ALA A 524 6.74 21.42 12.16
N PHE A 525 6.26 22.20 11.18
CA PHE A 525 4.84 22.53 11.05
C PHE A 525 3.96 21.28 10.79
N PRO A 526 4.24 20.40 9.81
CA PRO A 526 3.46 19.18 9.62
C PRO A 526 3.49 18.25 10.84
N ILE A 527 4.61 18.15 11.56
CA ILE A 527 4.70 17.38 12.81
C ILE A 527 3.75 17.98 13.86
N ALA A 528 3.83 19.28 14.12
CA ALA A 528 2.95 19.95 15.07
C ALA A 528 1.46 19.83 14.66
N MET A 529 1.17 19.96 13.37
CA MET A 529 -0.17 19.79 12.83
C MET A 529 -0.68 18.36 13.04
N SER A 530 0.16 17.34 12.81
CA SER A 530 -0.20 15.95 13.09
C SER A 530 -0.52 15.72 14.58
N PHE A 531 0.14 16.43 15.49
CA PHE A 531 -0.20 16.37 16.91
C PHE A 531 -1.60 16.91 17.17
N VAL A 532 -1.92 18.08 16.60
CA VAL A 532 -3.28 18.63 16.70
C VAL A 532 -4.28 17.65 16.11
N LEU A 533 -4.02 17.10 14.92
CA LEU A 533 -4.89 16.14 14.26
C LEU A 533 -5.07 14.85 15.07
N SER A 534 -4.07 14.43 15.85
CA SER A 534 -4.17 13.29 16.76
C SER A 534 -5.26 13.44 17.82
N LEU A 535 -5.67 14.68 18.10
CA LEU A 535 -6.74 15.02 19.05
C LEU A 535 -8.10 15.25 18.36
N THR A 536 -8.18 14.90 17.08
CA THR A 536 -9.36 15.13 16.24
C THR A 536 -9.84 13.84 15.60
N ASN A 537 -11.11 13.80 15.25
CA ASN A 537 -11.66 12.83 14.31
C ASN A 537 -11.74 13.53 12.95
N TRP A 538 -10.63 13.47 12.20
CA TRP A 538 -10.55 13.98 10.84
C TRP A 538 -10.25 12.84 9.89
N ARG A 539 -11.05 12.74 8.82
CA ARG A 539 -10.96 11.63 7.87
C ARG A 539 -9.92 11.83 6.76
N GLY A 540 -9.36 13.03 6.62
CA GLY A 540 -8.29 13.30 5.66
C GLY A 540 -8.73 13.45 4.19
N ASN A 541 -10.02 13.42 3.89
CA ASN A 541 -10.60 13.53 2.55
C ASN A 541 -11.58 14.71 2.40
N GLY A 542 -11.62 15.60 3.40
CA GLY A 542 -12.34 16.87 3.37
C GLY A 542 -11.50 17.99 3.97
N PRO A 543 -11.94 19.27 3.87
CA PRO A 543 -11.18 20.39 4.39
C PRO A 543 -10.93 20.25 5.89
N LEU A 544 -9.82 20.80 6.39
CA LEU A 544 -9.48 20.76 7.82
C LEU A 544 -10.60 21.33 8.72
N SER A 545 -11.40 22.27 8.21
CA SER A 545 -12.58 22.83 8.91
C SER A 545 -13.64 21.79 9.29
N SER A 546 -13.65 20.63 8.62
CA SER A 546 -14.53 19.49 8.93
C SER A 546 -14.00 18.55 10.01
N ALA A 547 -12.86 18.85 10.63
CA ALA A 547 -12.33 18.06 11.74
C ALA A 547 -13.17 18.27 13.01
N ASP A 548 -13.49 17.16 13.68
CA ASP A 548 -14.17 17.17 14.97
C ASP A 548 -13.17 17.00 16.10
N TRP A 549 -13.34 17.74 17.19
CA TRP A 549 -12.46 17.66 18.36
C TRP A 549 -12.87 16.49 19.27
N VAL A 550 -11.97 15.54 19.46
CA VAL A 550 -12.20 14.33 20.29
C VAL A 550 -11.24 14.22 21.49
N GLY A 551 -10.35 15.21 21.66
CA GLY A 551 -9.40 15.22 22.76
C GLY A 551 -8.49 13.99 22.75
N VAL A 552 -8.41 13.26 23.86
CA VAL A 552 -7.53 12.07 23.98
C VAL A 552 -8.20 10.75 23.63
N ASP A 553 -9.43 10.78 23.10
CA ASP A 553 -10.21 9.57 22.82
C ASP A 553 -9.51 8.62 21.84
N ASN A 554 -8.81 9.15 20.83
CA ASN A 554 -8.01 8.35 19.90
C ASN A 554 -6.95 7.52 20.65
N TYR A 555 -6.28 8.11 21.65
CA TYR A 555 -5.29 7.42 22.48
C TYR A 555 -5.94 6.38 23.40
N ALA A 556 -7.10 6.69 23.99
CA ALA A 556 -7.85 5.74 24.80
C ALA A 556 -8.33 4.54 23.97
N GLN A 557 -8.80 4.80 22.75
CA GLN A 557 -9.19 3.74 21.82
C GLN A 557 -7.99 2.87 21.43
N LEU A 558 -6.86 3.48 21.08
CA LEU A 558 -5.61 2.77 20.77
C LEU A 558 -5.16 1.84 21.89
N LEU A 559 -5.12 2.35 23.12
CA LEU A 559 -4.53 1.62 24.25
C LEU A 559 -5.46 0.58 24.87
N TRP A 560 -6.78 0.75 24.77
CA TRP A 560 -7.73 -0.05 25.54
C TRP A 560 -8.75 -0.81 24.70
N ARG A 561 -8.97 -0.43 23.43
CA ARG A 561 -10.11 -0.92 22.64
C ARG A 561 -9.71 -1.50 21.28
N ASP A 562 -8.52 -1.17 20.77
CA ASP A 562 -8.05 -1.68 19.49
C ASP A 562 -7.15 -2.92 19.66
N ALA A 563 -7.77 -4.11 19.56
CA ALA A 563 -7.04 -5.38 19.57
C ALA A 563 -6.02 -5.50 18.43
N ARG A 564 -6.31 -4.92 17.25
CA ARG A 564 -5.45 -5.00 16.07
C ARG A 564 -4.20 -4.13 16.25
N PHE A 565 -4.36 -2.97 16.88
CA PHE A 565 -3.23 -2.15 17.32
C PHE A 565 -2.25 -2.95 18.18
N HIS A 566 -2.76 -3.69 19.16
CA HIS A 566 -1.93 -4.52 20.03
C HIS A 566 -1.26 -5.68 19.28
N THR A 567 -1.96 -6.32 18.35
CA THR A 567 -1.37 -7.36 17.49
C THR A 567 -0.23 -6.79 16.66
N ALA A 568 -0.43 -5.65 15.99
CA ALA A 568 0.59 -5.03 15.17
C ALA A 568 1.81 -4.56 15.99
N ALA A 569 1.58 -4.06 17.21
CA ALA A 569 2.64 -3.72 18.15
C ALA A 569 3.45 -4.96 18.57
N LYS A 570 2.78 -6.10 18.85
CA LYS A 570 3.44 -7.37 19.20
C LYS A 570 4.28 -7.91 18.04
N VAL A 571 3.76 -7.91 16.82
CA VAL A 571 4.49 -8.33 15.60
C VAL A 571 5.76 -7.50 15.42
N THR A 572 5.64 -6.17 15.55
CA THR A 572 6.77 -5.25 15.43
C THR A 572 7.80 -5.44 16.53
N ALA A 573 7.36 -5.60 17.78
CA ALA A 573 8.24 -5.86 18.91
C ALA A 573 8.97 -7.19 18.77
N TYR A 574 8.26 -8.26 18.38
CA TYR A 574 8.85 -9.57 18.16
C TYR A 574 9.92 -9.53 17.06
N TYR A 575 9.61 -8.89 15.93
CA TYR A 575 10.59 -8.65 14.88
C TYR A 575 11.80 -7.84 15.39
N ALA A 576 11.57 -6.72 16.08
CA ALA A 576 12.64 -5.85 16.56
C ALA A 576 13.59 -6.57 17.53
N LEU A 577 13.04 -7.40 18.42
CA LEU A 577 13.79 -8.22 19.38
C LEU A 577 14.70 -9.24 18.70
N LEU A 578 14.36 -9.70 17.49
CA LEU A 578 15.18 -10.62 16.69
C LEU A 578 16.15 -9.87 15.78
N ALA A 579 15.62 -8.95 14.98
CA ALA A 579 16.35 -8.27 13.92
C ALA A 579 17.47 -7.37 14.46
N VAL A 580 17.23 -6.65 15.56
CA VAL A 580 18.22 -5.71 16.10
C VAL A 580 19.46 -6.44 16.62
N PRO A 581 19.38 -7.40 17.57
CA PRO A 581 20.57 -8.09 18.06
C PRO A 581 21.28 -8.89 16.97
N LEU A 582 20.53 -9.61 16.14
CA LEU A 582 21.09 -10.41 15.06
C LEU A 582 21.83 -9.53 14.04
N GLY A 583 21.22 -8.40 13.66
CA GLY A 583 21.82 -7.42 12.78
C GLY A 583 23.12 -6.83 13.35
N GLN A 584 23.17 -6.50 14.64
CA GLN A 584 24.39 -6.00 15.28
C GLN A 584 25.52 -7.03 15.25
N VAL A 585 25.23 -8.28 15.60
CA VAL A 585 26.22 -9.36 15.63
C VAL A 585 26.76 -9.64 14.24
N LEU A 586 25.89 -9.75 13.24
CA LEU A 586 26.28 -10.01 11.85
C LEU A 586 27.06 -8.84 11.25
N ALA A 587 26.64 -7.60 11.49
CA ALA A 587 27.34 -6.41 11.01
C ALA A 587 28.75 -6.29 11.60
N LEU A 588 28.89 -6.49 12.92
CA LEU A 588 30.18 -6.45 13.59
C LEU A 588 31.08 -7.61 13.15
N GLY A 589 30.54 -8.83 13.07
CA GLY A 589 31.26 -10.01 12.59
C GLY A 589 31.79 -9.81 11.18
N ALA A 590 30.94 -9.34 10.26
CA ALA A 590 31.34 -9.00 8.91
C ALA A 590 32.42 -7.90 8.89
N ALA A 591 32.28 -6.84 9.70
CA ALA A 591 33.27 -5.77 9.76
C ALA A 591 34.66 -6.26 10.23
N ILE A 592 34.70 -7.17 11.22
CA ILE A 592 35.94 -7.78 11.70
C ILE A 592 36.62 -8.57 10.58
N VAL A 593 35.86 -9.39 9.85
CA VAL A 593 36.38 -10.14 8.68
C VAL A 593 36.91 -9.19 7.62
N MET A 594 36.23 -8.06 7.37
CA MET A 594 36.61 -7.08 6.36
C MET A 594 37.80 -6.18 6.73
N THR A 595 38.35 -6.35 7.94
CA THR A 595 39.56 -5.66 8.40
C THR A 595 40.84 -6.39 7.94
N GLN A 596 40.73 -7.63 7.45
CA GLN A 596 41.88 -8.39 6.96
C GLN A 596 42.49 -7.78 5.68
N LYS A 597 43.83 -7.82 5.60
CA LYS A 597 44.60 -7.28 4.46
C LYS A 597 44.72 -8.32 3.33
N VAL A 598 43.59 -8.66 2.69
CA VAL A 598 43.55 -9.55 1.52
C VAL A 598 43.40 -8.76 0.22
N ARG A 599 44.02 -9.23 -0.87
CA ARG A 599 43.83 -8.66 -2.21
C ARG A 599 42.37 -8.82 -2.62
N GLY A 600 41.75 -7.75 -3.13
CA GLY A 600 40.34 -7.76 -3.56
C GLY A 600 39.32 -7.41 -2.47
N ILE A 601 39.74 -7.02 -1.27
CA ILE A 601 38.81 -6.69 -0.15
C ILE A 601 37.77 -5.61 -0.50
N ALA A 602 38.09 -4.69 -1.42
CA ALA A 602 37.16 -3.68 -1.89
C ALA A 602 35.93 -4.29 -2.59
N LEU A 603 36.11 -5.38 -3.35
CA LEU A 603 35.01 -6.09 -4.00
C LEU A 603 34.10 -6.76 -2.97
N PHE A 604 34.67 -7.38 -1.92
CA PHE A 604 33.89 -7.98 -0.84
C PHE A 604 33.09 -6.93 -0.04
N ARG A 605 33.69 -5.78 0.26
CA ARG A 605 32.99 -4.65 0.90
C ARG A 605 31.83 -4.15 0.03
N ALA A 606 32.07 -4.00 -1.27
CA ALA A 606 31.04 -3.60 -2.22
C ALA A 606 29.90 -4.63 -2.28
N ALA A 607 30.20 -5.93 -2.35
CA ALA A 607 29.21 -7.00 -2.38
C ALA A 607 28.36 -7.05 -1.12
N TRP A 608 28.95 -6.82 0.06
CA TRP A 608 28.20 -6.79 1.33
C TRP A 608 27.37 -5.52 1.51
N TYR A 609 27.81 -4.40 0.93
CA TYR A 609 27.09 -3.13 0.95
C TYR A 609 25.95 -3.09 -0.09
N LEU A 610 26.11 -3.77 -1.22
CA LEU A 610 25.19 -3.73 -2.36
C LEU A 610 23.72 -3.95 -1.99
N PRO A 611 23.34 -4.95 -1.16
CA PRO A 611 21.94 -5.15 -0.79
C PRO A 611 21.28 -3.95 -0.12
N SER A 612 22.04 -3.20 0.69
CA SER A 612 21.52 -2.01 1.40
C SER A 612 21.21 -0.82 0.49
N VAL A 613 21.64 -0.87 -0.78
CA VAL A 613 21.41 0.17 -1.79
C VAL A 613 20.33 -0.26 -2.80
N LEU A 614 19.95 -1.54 -2.83
CA LEU A 614 18.90 -2.04 -3.72
C LEU A 614 17.53 -1.46 -3.33
N ALA A 615 16.66 -1.29 -4.33
CA ALA A 615 15.30 -0.84 -4.12
C ALA A 615 14.55 -1.83 -3.20
N GLY A 616 14.00 -1.34 -2.09
CA GLY A 616 13.36 -2.18 -1.06
C GLY A 616 12.22 -3.05 -1.59
N VAL A 617 11.47 -2.59 -2.60
CA VAL A 617 10.41 -3.37 -3.25
C VAL A 617 10.98 -4.59 -3.98
N GLY A 618 12.05 -4.42 -4.76
CA GLY A 618 12.69 -5.52 -5.48
C GLY A 618 13.30 -6.56 -4.53
N VAL A 619 13.91 -6.10 -3.43
CA VAL A 619 14.38 -6.96 -2.34
C VAL A 619 13.22 -7.77 -1.75
N SER A 620 12.10 -7.12 -1.47
CA SER A 620 10.91 -7.76 -0.88
C SER A 620 10.33 -8.86 -1.77
N ILE A 621 10.22 -8.61 -3.08
CA ILE A 621 9.74 -9.61 -4.06
C ILE A 621 10.68 -10.81 -4.13
N LEU A 622 11.99 -10.57 -4.21
CA LEU A 622 12.99 -11.63 -4.23
C LEU A 622 12.92 -12.50 -2.97
N TRP A 623 12.84 -11.89 -1.79
CA TRP A 623 12.76 -12.62 -0.54
C TRP A 623 11.43 -13.35 -0.35
N ARG A 624 10.34 -12.83 -0.93
CA ARG A 624 9.06 -13.55 -0.99
C ARG A 624 9.22 -14.88 -1.74
N TRP A 625 9.95 -14.93 -2.86
CA TRP A 625 10.25 -16.19 -3.57
C TRP A 625 11.22 -17.11 -2.81
N ILE A 626 12.10 -16.57 -1.98
CA ILE A 626 13.00 -17.37 -1.14
C ILE A 626 12.23 -18.05 0.01
N PHE A 627 11.30 -17.31 0.64
CA PHE A 627 10.52 -17.68 1.85
C PHE A 627 9.14 -18.27 1.61
N ASP A 628 8.77 -18.38 0.38
CA ASP A 628 7.85 -19.35 -0.14
C ASP A 628 7.82 -20.66 0.81
N SER A 629 6.66 -21.34 1.17
CA SER A 629 6.31 -22.77 1.71
C SER A 629 6.41 -24.23 0.93
N GLN A 630 6.01 -24.52 -0.36
CA GLN A 630 6.51 -25.48 -1.46
C GLN A 630 7.66 -25.14 -2.53
N GLY A 631 8.95 -25.43 -2.30
CA GLY A 631 10.02 -25.28 -3.32
C GLY A 631 10.82 -23.95 -3.46
N GLY A 632 10.54 -22.86 -2.74
CA GLY A 632 11.53 -21.81 -2.45
C GLY A 632 12.79 -22.28 -1.69
N LEU A 633 13.85 -21.48 -1.79
CA LEU A 633 15.23 -21.87 -1.46
C LEU A 633 15.41 -22.31 -0.01
N ILE A 634 14.85 -21.59 0.97
CA ILE A 634 15.08 -21.91 2.39
C ILE A 634 14.47 -23.26 2.75
N ASN A 635 13.24 -23.55 2.30
CA ASN A 635 12.63 -24.86 2.62
C ASN A 635 13.36 -26.00 1.92
N ARG A 636 13.87 -25.82 0.69
CA ARG A 636 14.69 -26.86 0.06
C ARG A 636 15.93 -27.20 0.91
N VAL A 637 16.54 -26.19 1.52
CA VAL A 637 17.68 -26.42 2.44
C VAL A 637 17.22 -27.13 3.71
N LEU A 638 16.10 -26.72 4.31
CA LEU A 638 15.54 -27.39 5.49
C LEU A 638 15.16 -28.85 5.21
N GLU A 639 14.51 -29.10 4.08
CA GLU A 639 14.13 -30.44 3.61
C GLU A 639 15.38 -31.31 3.37
N SER A 640 16.48 -30.74 2.85
CA SER A 640 17.73 -31.47 2.65
C SER A 640 18.37 -31.99 3.93
N VAL A 641 18.05 -31.38 5.08
CA VAL A 641 18.48 -31.82 6.41
C VAL A 641 17.37 -32.53 7.19
N GLY A 642 16.27 -32.90 6.51
CA GLY A 642 15.16 -33.67 7.08
C GLY A 642 14.14 -32.84 7.88
N ILE A 643 14.20 -31.51 7.82
CA ILE A 643 13.27 -30.62 8.53
C ILE A 643 12.17 -30.17 7.54
N PRO A 644 10.88 -30.45 7.81
CA PRO A 644 9.80 -29.89 7.00
C PRO A 644 9.79 -28.37 7.15
N GLY A 645 9.93 -27.65 6.03
CA GLY A 645 9.95 -26.20 6.03
C GLY A 645 8.59 -25.60 6.40
N PRO A 646 8.54 -24.50 7.18
CA PRO A 646 7.28 -23.88 7.59
C PRO A 646 6.65 -23.09 6.44
N GLU A 647 5.39 -22.73 6.64
CA GLU A 647 4.70 -21.72 5.84
C GLU A 647 4.91 -20.34 6.42
N TRP A 648 6.05 -19.74 6.07
CA TRP A 648 6.52 -18.47 6.62
C TRP A 648 5.49 -17.34 6.62
N PHE A 649 4.63 -17.27 5.59
CA PHE A 649 3.57 -16.26 5.45
C PHE A 649 2.18 -16.88 5.27
N GLY A 650 2.03 -18.16 5.63
CA GLY A 650 0.76 -18.90 5.58
C GLY A 650 0.23 -19.17 6.98
N LYS A 651 -0.13 -20.43 7.27
CA LYS A 651 -0.67 -20.78 8.60
C LYS A 651 0.34 -20.52 9.73
N ASP A 652 1.64 -20.70 9.45
CA ASP A 652 2.68 -20.64 10.48
C ASP A 652 3.19 -19.20 10.68
N ALA A 653 2.57 -18.21 10.03
CA ALA A 653 3.01 -16.82 9.98
C ALA A 653 3.13 -16.19 11.38
N ALA A 654 2.28 -16.59 12.34
CA ALA A 654 2.35 -16.10 13.71
C ALA A 654 3.73 -16.35 14.36
N LEU A 655 4.32 -17.52 14.06
CA LEU A 655 5.60 -17.93 14.65
C LEU A 655 6.79 -17.58 13.75
N PHE A 656 6.65 -17.78 12.43
CA PHE A 656 7.75 -17.70 11.47
C PHE A 656 7.79 -16.44 10.62
N GLY A 657 6.70 -15.66 10.57
CA GLY A 657 6.63 -14.41 9.81
C GLY A 657 7.69 -13.40 10.29
N PRO A 658 7.65 -12.95 11.56
CA PRO A 658 8.65 -12.00 12.09
C PRO A 658 10.10 -12.49 11.98
N PRO A 659 10.43 -13.77 12.25
CA PRO A 659 11.74 -14.33 11.91
C PRO A 659 12.13 -14.25 10.44
N ALA A 660 11.21 -14.49 9.49
CA ALA A 660 11.50 -14.37 8.06
C ALA A 660 11.91 -12.92 7.69
N PHE A 661 11.15 -11.94 8.19
CA PHE A 661 11.51 -10.53 8.04
C PHE A 661 12.86 -10.21 8.69
N ALA A 662 13.16 -10.76 9.86
CA ALA A 662 14.44 -10.56 10.55
C ALA A 662 15.61 -11.13 9.74
N ILE A 663 15.49 -12.36 9.21
CA ILE A 663 16.51 -12.98 8.36
C ILE A 663 16.75 -12.14 7.09
N MET A 664 15.69 -11.67 6.45
CA MET A 664 15.82 -10.75 5.31
C MET A 664 16.55 -9.45 5.72
N SER A 665 16.21 -8.88 6.89
CA SER A 665 16.89 -7.67 7.40
C SER A 665 18.39 -7.87 7.61
N CYS A 666 18.82 -9.10 7.94
CA CYS A 666 20.23 -9.45 8.09
C CYS A 666 21.02 -9.34 6.80
N TRP A 667 20.36 -9.48 5.64
CA TRP A 667 21.01 -9.28 4.34
C TRP A 667 21.28 -7.79 4.05
N LEU A 668 20.58 -6.88 4.74
CA LEU A 668 20.68 -5.43 4.57
C LEU A 668 21.67 -4.76 5.54
N VAL A 669 22.42 -5.54 6.34
CA VAL A 669 23.34 -5.02 7.37
C VAL A 669 24.61 -4.35 6.82
N GLY A 670 24.75 -4.28 5.49
CA GLY A 670 25.90 -3.69 4.80
C GLY A 670 26.27 -2.29 5.29
N GLY A 671 25.27 -1.41 5.48
CA GLY A 671 25.48 -0.07 6.01
C GLY A 671 26.05 -0.08 7.44
N SER A 672 25.45 -0.84 8.35
CA SER A 672 25.93 -0.98 9.74
C SER A 672 27.32 -1.60 9.81
N MET A 673 27.62 -2.57 8.95
CA MET A 673 28.96 -3.15 8.81
C MET A 673 29.98 -2.07 8.42
N MET A 674 29.68 -1.20 7.45
CA MET A 674 30.60 -0.13 7.04
C MET A 674 30.88 0.85 8.19
N ILE A 675 29.87 1.17 9.00
CA ILE A 675 30.02 2.00 10.20
C ILE A 675 30.94 1.30 11.23
N TYR A 676 30.72 0.01 11.49
CA TYR A 676 31.59 -0.77 12.37
C TYR A 676 33.02 -0.87 11.87
N LEU A 677 33.21 -1.06 10.56
CA LEU A 677 34.51 -1.13 9.93
C LEU A 677 35.27 0.20 10.06
N ALA A 678 34.59 1.33 9.89
CA ALA A 678 35.18 2.65 10.13
C ALA A 678 35.60 2.83 11.60
N GLY A 679 34.76 2.40 12.54
CA GLY A 679 35.09 2.39 13.97
C GLY A 679 36.30 1.51 14.31
N LEU A 680 36.36 0.30 13.75
CA LEU A 680 37.48 -0.62 13.92
C LEU A 680 38.80 -0.03 13.42
N GLN A 681 38.77 0.72 12.32
CA GLN A 681 39.94 1.36 11.73
C GLN A 681 40.47 2.55 12.55
N GLN A 682 39.64 3.15 13.40
CA GLN A 682 40.04 4.25 14.29
C GLN A 682 40.75 3.77 15.57
N ILE A 683 40.68 2.47 15.89
CA ILE A 683 41.34 1.93 17.09
C ILE A 683 42.87 1.98 16.89
N PRO A 684 43.63 2.65 17.79
CA PRO A 684 45.09 2.72 17.69
C PRO A 684 45.72 1.31 17.69
N ARG A 685 46.65 1.08 16.75
CA ARG A 685 47.33 -0.23 16.64
C ARG A 685 48.22 -0.54 17.84
N GLU A 686 48.76 0.48 18.47
CA GLU A 686 49.64 0.39 19.64
C GLU A 686 49.00 -0.37 20.79
N LEU A 687 47.68 -0.22 20.99
CA LEU A 687 46.94 -0.96 22.03
C LEU A 687 46.93 -2.47 21.78
N TYR A 688 46.82 -2.88 20.51
CA TYR A 688 46.86 -4.30 20.13
C TYR A 688 48.26 -4.90 20.23
N GLU A 689 49.30 -4.11 19.93
CA GLU A 689 50.70 -4.50 20.04
C GLU A 689 51.12 -4.66 21.50
N ALA A 690 50.79 -3.68 22.36
CA ALA A 690 51.03 -3.75 23.80
C ALA A 690 50.37 -4.99 24.42
N ALA A 691 49.09 -5.23 24.14
CA ALA A 691 48.40 -6.41 24.64
C ALA A 691 48.95 -7.74 24.08
N HIS A 692 49.52 -7.73 22.88
CA HIS A 692 50.16 -8.92 22.32
C HIS A 692 51.48 -9.24 23.06
N ILE A 693 52.27 -8.21 23.39
CA ILE A 693 53.49 -8.33 24.21
C ILE A 693 53.13 -8.86 25.60
N ASP A 694 52.01 -8.42 26.18
CA ASP A 694 51.49 -8.90 27.48
C ASP A 694 50.85 -10.31 27.41
N GLY A 695 50.94 -11.01 26.28
CA GLY A 695 50.44 -12.37 26.11
C GLY A 695 48.91 -12.49 25.99
N ALA A 696 48.20 -11.40 25.69
CA ALA A 696 46.75 -11.44 25.50
C ALA A 696 46.38 -12.16 24.19
N ASN A 697 45.59 -13.23 24.31
CA ASN A 697 45.03 -13.94 23.16
C ASN A 697 43.96 -13.09 22.42
N SER A 698 43.57 -13.50 21.21
CA SER A 698 42.64 -12.73 20.37
C SER A 698 41.28 -12.47 21.01
N TRP A 699 40.75 -13.41 21.80
CA TRP A 699 39.49 -13.20 22.53
C TRP A 699 39.63 -12.15 23.64
N ARG A 700 40.73 -12.19 24.39
CA ARG A 700 41.04 -11.20 25.43
C ARG A 700 41.23 -9.81 24.81
N ARG A 701 41.93 -9.70 23.68
CA ARG A 701 42.06 -8.44 22.93
C ARG A 701 40.71 -7.92 22.43
N PHE A 702 39.85 -8.80 21.89
CA PHE A 702 38.51 -8.42 21.44
C PHE A 702 37.65 -7.87 22.59
N ARG A 703 37.56 -8.59 23.71
CA ARG A 703 36.72 -8.19 24.85
C ARG A 703 37.25 -6.97 25.60
N THR A 704 38.57 -6.78 25.66
CA THR A 704 39.20 -5.77 26.54
C THR A 704 39.60 -4.50 25.80
N ILE A 705 39.87 -4.57 24.49
CA ILE A 705 40.27 -3.43 23.66
C ILE A 705 39.20 -3.13 22.62
N THR A 706 38.88 -4.10 21.75
CA THR A 706 38.01 -3.86 20.60
C THR A 706 36.60 -3.46 21.02
N LEU A 707 35.95 -4.25 21.88
CA LEU A 707 34.56 -4.02 22.28
C LEU A 707 34.39 -2.70 23.08
N PRO A 708 35.26 -2.36 24.06
CA PRO A 708 35.17 -1.08 24.75
C PRO A 708 35.42 0.12 23.83
N MET A 709 36.41 0.06 22.94
CA MET A 709 36.69 1.18 22.02
C MET A 709 35.62 1.32 20.93
N LEU A 710 34.95 0.24 20.55
CA LEU A 710 33.79 0.29 19.65
C LEU A 710 32.49 0.70 20.34
N SER A 711 32.44 0.78 21.67
CA SER A 711 31.19 1.03 22.40
C SER A 711 30.40 2.28 21.94
N PRO A 712 31.01 3.41 21.54
CA PRO A 712 30.25 4.54 21.00
C PRO A 712 29.61 4.22 19.62
N VAL A 713 30.32 3.44 18.81
CA VAL A 713 29.86 2.99 17.49
C VAL A 713 28.75 1.95 17.62
N ILE A 714 28.90 1.01 18.57
CA ILE A 714 27.86 0.03 18.92
C ILE A 714 26.60 0.76 19.40
N LEU A 715 26.74 1.74 20.29
CA LEU A 715 25.62 2.54 20.78
C LEU A 715 24.89 3.24 19.64
N PHE A 716 25.63 3.92 18.76
CA PHE A 716 25.05 4.60 17.61
C PHE A 716 24.30 3.62 16.69
N ASN A 717 24.94 2.53 16.30
CA ASN A 717 24.32 1.51 15.45
C ASN A 717 23.11 0.85 16.12
N LEU A 718 23.14 0.65 17.44
CA LEU A 718 22.01 0.11 18.21
C LEU A 718 20.82 1.07 18.18
N ILE A 719 21.03 2.35 18.45
CA ILE A 719 19.95 3.36 18.41
C ILE A 719 19.35 3.41 17.01
N MET A 720 20.19 3.50 15.97
CA MET A 720 19.73 3.54 14.58
C MET A 720 18.96 2.27 14.19
N ALA A 721 19.44 1.09 14.61
CA ALA A 721 18.76 -0.18 14.33
C ALA A 721 17.42 -0.30 15.06
N VAL A 722 17.32 0.16 16.31
CA VAL A 722 16.06 0.19 17.06
C VAL A 722 15.06 1.10 16.34
N ILE A 723 15.44 2.33 16.03
CA ILE A 723 14.56 3.28 15.30
C ILE A 723 14.08 2.64 13.98
N ALA A 724 15.00 2.09 13.18
CA ALA A 724 14.66 1.47 11.91
C ALA A 724 13.74 0.23 12.06
N SER A 725 13.93 -0.57 13.12
CA SER A 725 13.12 -1.78 13.34
C SER A 725 11.66 -1.49 13.65
N PHE A 726 11.36 -0.33 14.25
CA PHE A 726 10.01 0.14 14.49
C PHE A 726 9.39 0.81 13.25
N GLN A 727 10.18 1.09 12.22
CA GLN A 727 9.76 1.78 10.99
C GLN A 727 9.61 0.85 9.77
N VAL A 728 9.53 -0.46 9.97
CA VAL A 728 9.35 -1.43 8.87
C VAL A 728 7.97 -1.25 8.25
N PHE A 729 7.96 -0.82 6.98
CA PHE A 729 6.76 -0.60 6.18
C PHE A 729 6.85 -1.33 4.85
N THR A 730 7.82 -0.96 4.00
CA THR A 730 7.89 -1.43 2.61
C THR A 730 7.88 -2.94 2.50
N GLN A 731 8.64 -3.63 3.36
CA GLN A 731 8.75 -5.08 3.31
C GLN A 731 7.44 -5.75 3.75
N ALA A 732 6.82 -5.26 4.82
CA ALA A 732 5.52 -5.74 5.28
C ALA A 732 4.43 -5.52 4.21
N PHE A 733 4.41 -4.34 3.61
CA PHE A 733 3.44 -3.99 2.56
C PHE A 733 3.58 -4.87 1.32
N VAL A 734 4.79 -5.03 0.80
CA VAL A 734 5.04 -5.75 -0.46
C VAL A 734 4.99 -7.27 -0.31
N MET A 735 5.50 -7.82 0.80
CA MET A 735 5.60 -9.26 0.96
C MET A 735 4.26 -9.90 1.33
N THR A 736 3.51 -9.28 2.24
CA THR A 736 2.33 -9.90 2.85
C THR A 736 1.11 -8.99 2.89
N GLY A 737 1.25 -7.66 2.80
CA GLY A 737 0.15 -6.73 3.04
C GLY A 737 -0.40 -6.79 4.47
N GLY A 738 0.33 -7.42 5.39
CA GLY A 738 -0.10 -7.66 6.77
C GLY A 738 -0.91 -8.94 6.98
N GLU A 739 -1.12 -9.73 5.93
CA GLU A 739 -1.88 -10.99 5.97
C GLU A 739 -1.01 -12.21 6.33
N PRO A 740 -1.61 -13.36 6.71
CA PRO A 740 -3.04 -13.57 7.00
C PRO A 740 -3.44 -13.07 8.38
N GLY A 741 -4.64 -12.50 8.51
CA GLY A 741 -5.29 -12.24 9.82
C GLY A 741 -4.49 -11.33 10.76
N ASP A 742 -3.76 -10.36 10.20
CA ASP A 742 -2.83 -9.45 10.89
C ASP A 742 -1.53 -10.06 11.45
N LEU A 743 -1.27 -11.35 11.21
CA LEU A 743 -0.11 -12.05 11.79
C LEU A 743 1.25 -11.49 11.33
N THR A 744 1.26 -10.77 10.21
CA THR A 744 2.45 -10.06 9.70
C THR A 744 2.23 -8.56 9.57
N ARG A 745 1.17 -8.02 10.19
CA ARG A 745 0.84 -6.59 10.09
C ARG A 745 1.73 -5.79 11.04
N PHE A 746 2.78 -5.18 10.50
CA PHE A 746 3.65 -4.29 11.27
C PHE A 746 2.92 -3.00 11.66
N TYR A 747 3.40 -2.35 12.73
CA TYR A 747 2.79 -1.16 13.30
C TYR A 747 2.62 -0.03 12.28
N VAL A 748 3.68 0.25 11.50
CA VAL A 748 3.64 1.32 10.49
C VAL A 748 2.76 0.95 9.31
N LEU A 749 2.67 -0.33 8.96
CA LEU A 749 1.69 -0.80 7.98
C LEU A 749 0.27 -0.56 8.49
N TYR A 750 -0.03 -0.91 9.75
CA TYR A 750 -1.35 -0.65 10.32
C TYR A 750 -1.69 0.85 10.37
N LEU A 751 -0.72 1.70 10.71
CA LEU A 751 -0.85 3.15 10.67
C LEU A 751 -1.19 3.63 9.26
N PHE A 752 -0.49 3.11 8.24
CA PHE A 752 -0.75 3.42 6.85
C PHE A 752 -2.18 3.02 6.42
N ASN A 753 -2.61 1.80 6.76
CA ASN A 753 -3.98 1.35 6.44
C ASN A 753 -5.02 2.28 7.09
N LYS A 754 -4.79 2.70 8.35
CA LYS A 754 -5.67 3.64 9.04
C LYS A 754 -5.72 5.02 8.36
N ALA A 755 -4.58 5.57 7.96
CA ALA A 755 -4.51 6.88 7.35
C ALA A 755 -5.11 6.94 5.93
N PHE A 756 -4.77 5.95 5.10
CA PHE A 756 -4.94 6.04 3.64
C PHE A 756 -5.96 5.04 3.07
N GLU A 757 -6.25 3.93 3.74
CA GLU A 757 -7.28 2.98 3.30
C GLU A 757 -8.61 3.20 4.03
N LEU A 758 -8.54 3.48 5.34
CA LEU A 758 -9.73 3.65 6.19
C LEU A 758 -10.13 5.11 6.40
N TYR A 759 -9.36 6.06 5.85
CA TYR A 759 -9.63 7.49 5.99
C TYR A 759 -9.80 7.91 7.46
N ASP A 760 -8.93 7.43 8.35
CA ASP A 760 -8.95 7.67 9.78
C ASP A 760 -7.67 8.42 10.20
N MET A 761 -7.49 9.61 9.61
CA MET A 761 -6.25 10.38 9.64
C MET A 761 -5.93 10.92 11.05
N GLY A 762 -6.95 11.30 11.81
CA GLY A 762 -6.81 11.70 13.21
C GLY A 762 -6.30 10.55 14.09
N TYR A 763 -6.90 9.36 13.95
CA TYR A 763 -6.47 8.17 14.66
C TYR A 763 -5.06 7.71 14.26
N ALA A 764 -4.76 7.70 12.96
CA ALA A 764 -3.43 7.36 12.45
C ALA A 764 -2.35 8.37 12.93
N SER A 765 -2.71 9.64 13.08
CA SER A 765 -1.83 10.64 13.68
C SER A 765 -1.53 10.32 15.15
N ALA A 766 -2.53 9.87 15.93
CA ALA A 766 -2.29 9.40 17.30
C ALA A 766 -1.38 8.17 17.35
N MET A 767 -1.51 7.23 16.40
CA MET A 767 -0.58 6.12 16.25
C MET A 767 0.86 6.60 15.99
N ALA A 768 1.06 7.60 15.14
CA ALA A 768 2.39 8.16 14.84
C ALA A 768 3.04 8.74 16.11
N TRP A 769 2.27 9.44 16.94
CA TRP A 769 2.76 10.02 18.20
C TRP A 769 3.07 8.97 19.25
N ILE A 770 2.26 7.92 19.39
CA ILE A 770 2.60 6.79 20.27
C ILE A 770 3.91 6.14 19.82
N LEU A 771 4.09 5.92 18.52
CA LEU A 771 5.32 5.34 17.99
C LEU A 771 6.54 6.21 18.31
N LEU A 772 6.42 7.53 18.12
CA LEU A 772 7.46 8.49 18.49
C LEU A 772 7.81 8.38 19.98
N VAL A 773 6.82 8.37 20.87
CA VAL A 773 7.03 8.24 22.32
C VAL A 773 7.71 6.92 22.65
N VAL A 774 7.27 5.80 22.08
CA VAL A 774 7.89 4.49 22.29
C VAL A 774 9.35 4.51 21.86
N VAL A 775 9.65 4.99 20.65
CA VAL A 775 11.02 5.07 20.13
C VAL A 775 11.89 6.01 20.99
N LEU A 776 11.36 7.14 21.45
CA LEU A 776 12.06 8.06 22.34
C LEU A 776 12.34 7.42 23.71
N VAL A 777 11.38 6.70 24.28
CA VAL A 777 11.56 5.97 25.55
C VAL A 777 12.66 4.92 25.40
N PHE A 778 12.62 4.09 24.36
CA PHE A 778 13.68 3.11 24.10
C PHE A 778 15.05 3.79 23.89
N THR A 779 15.10 4.86 23.12
CA THR A 779 16.33 5.62 22.88
C THR A 779 16.88 6.21 24.19
N ALA A 780 16.03 6.80 25.03
CA ALA A 780 16.40 7.35 26.32
C ALA A 780 16.87 6.25 27.29
N LEU A 781 16.22 5.09 27.31
CA LEU A 781 16.65 3.93 28.11
C LEU A 781 18.02 3.42 27.66
N ILE A 782 18.25 3.33 26.35
CA ILE A 782 19.54 2.93 25.76
C ILE A 782 20.63 3.94 26.16
N LEU A 783 20.40 5.25 25.95
CA LEU A 783 21.35 6.30 26.34
C LEU A 783 21.63 6.33 27.85
N ARG A 784 20.61 6.12 28.68
CA ARG A 784 20.77 6.06 30.14
C ARG A 784 21.60 4.84 30.56
N SER A 785 21.39 3.69 29.92
CA SER A 785 22.17 2.48 30.20
C SER A 785 23.62 2.61 29.70
N SER A 786 23.83 3.31 28.59
CA SER A 786 25.14 3.45 27.93
C SER A 786 26.09 4.39 28.67
N ALA A 787 25.58 5.36 29.44
CA ALA A 787 26.39 6.25 30.28
C ALA A 787 27.31 5.52 31.27
N ARG A 788 27.06 4.22 31.56
CA ARG A 788 27.91 3.37 32.40
C ARG A 788 28.82 2.41 31.62
N MET A 789 28.59 2.22 30.32
CA MET A 789 29.23 1.18 29.50
C MET A 789 30.04 1.72 28.30
N VAL A 790 29.91 3.01 27.96
CA VAL A 790 30.57 3.60 26.78
C VAL A 790 31.87 4.30 27.17
N TYR A 791 32.94 3.90 26.51
CA TYR A 791 34.25 4.52 26.65
C TYR A 791 34.38 5.71 25.69
N TYR A 792 34.50 6.90 26.26
CA TYR A 792 34.84 8.13 25.51
C TYR A 792 36.29 8.50 25.83
N GLU A 793 37.17 8.34 24.84
CA GLU A 793 38.59 8.68 24.96
C GLU A 793 38.82 10.15 25.34
N SER A 794 37.92 11.05 24.94
CA SER A 794 38.01 12.49 25.20
C SER A 794 37.47 12.96 26.57
N LEU A 795 36.74 12.12 27.31
CA LEU A 795 36.01 12.54 28.52
C LEU A 795 36.65 12.07 29.84
N ARG A 796 37.74 11.28 29.80
CA ARG A 796 38.58 11.00 30.97
C ARG A 796 39.93 11.68 30.80
N LYS A 797 40.13 12.77 31.52
CA LYS A 797 41.47 13.30 31.81
C LYS A 797 42.17 12.41 32.83
#